data_AF-A0A6N7WF07-F1
#
_entry.id   AF-A0A6N7WF07-F1
#
_cell.length_a   1.000
_cell.length_b   1.000
_cell.length_c   1.000
_cell.angle_alpha   90.00
_cell.angle_beta   90.00
_cell.angle_gamma   90.00
#
_symmetry.space_group_name_H-M   'P 1'
#
loop_
_entity.id
_entity.type
_entity.pdbx_description
1 polymer ?
#
loop_
_entity_poly.entity_id
_entity_poly.type
_entity_poly.pdbx_seq_one_letter_code
_entity_poly.pdbx_strand_id
1 'polypeptide(L)'
;MSQEKGRVTIPTDIDVIQETLDLSKRWGADAVRDCDGTDFPVELKDVGLKVYSTYYTTRKDNAWAKANPDEIQQMYVMTPFYTAAGEALRIRLMKGLYPDMLTPNSRDDIRRWWEVIDRTTGEVVPTADWTYDEEAGEVEIKSVPFHDYTVSFLAYIMWDPVHMYNAVVNEWKDVEHQITFDVRQPKTHEYTMKRLRKFIEEHPYVNVLRFTTFFHQFTLVFDELAREKYVDWYGYSASVSPYILEQFEKEAGYKFRPEFIIDQGYYNNQYRIPSKEYKDFQAFQRREVAKIAREMVDICHECGREAMMFLGDHWIGTEPFMDEFKTIGLDAVVGSVGNGATLRLISDIEGVKYTEGRLLPYFFPDTFHEGGDPVKEAKTNWVTARRAILRKPIDRIGYGGYLKLANEFPDFVDYVESVCAEFRELYDNIKGTTPYCIKKVAVLNCWGKMRAWGNHMVHHAIYFKQNYSYAGIIEALSGAPFDVKFISFEDILEDKDILKDIDVIINVGDADTAQTGGEWWCNPVISSAVKEFVYNGGGIIGVGEPSGHQANGHFFQLANVFGVEEERDFTLGYDKYNWENHSHFITADSQERIDFGESRKYIYALENAQVLVSEDKEVKLAVNEFGKGRAVYISGLPYSFENSRLLYRAILWSTGEEENINKWFSTNYSVEVHAYIKNGKYCVVNNTYEPQSTTVYKGDGTGFDLDLEANQIIWYEI
;
A
#
# COMPACT_ATOMS: atom_id res chain seq x y z
N MET A 1 -11.09 -33.64 -8.83
CA MET A 1 -12.19 -33.01 -9.58
C MET A 1 -12.16 -31.55 -9.19
N SER A 2 -11.74 -30.67 -10.09
CA SER A 2 -11.73 -29.23 -9.84
C SER A 2 -13.14 -28.78 -9.50
N GLN A 3 -13.29 -27.89 -8.53
CA GLN A 3 -14.58 -27.24 -8.31
C GLN A 3 -14.94 -26.42 -9.56
N GLU A 4 -16.04 -26.74 -10.24
CA GLU A 4 -16.53 -25.95 -11.40
C GLU A 4 -17.11 -24.59 -10.97
N LYS A 5 -17.47 -24.44 -9.69
CA LYS A 5 -18.13 -23.25 -9.12
C LYS A 5 -17.58 -22.90 -7.75
N GLY A 6 -17.74 -21.65 -7.35
CA GLY A 6 -17.35 -21.12 -6.05
C GLY A 6 -16.18 -20.15 -6.10
N ARG A 7 -15.96 -19.45 -4.98
CA ARG A 7 -14.83 -18.54 -4.74
C ARG A 7 -14.79 -17.31 -5.64
N VAL A 8 -15.92 -16.98 -6.25
CA VAL A 8 -16.05 -15.88 -7.20
C VAL A 8 -17.23 -15.02 -6.79
N THR A 9 -16.96 -13.74 -6.56
CA THR A 9 -17.97 -12.71 -6.26
C THR A 9 -18.15 -11.80 -7.48
N ILE A 10 -19.39 -11.59 -7.91
CA ILE A 10 -19.72 -10.73 -9.08
C ILE A 10 -20.56 -9.51 -8.67
N PRO A 11 -20.41 -8.36 -9.34
CA PRO A 11 -21.27 -7.21 -9.10
C PRO A 11 -22.65 -7.38 -9.77
N THR A 12 -23.66 -6.66 -9.27
CA THR A 12 -25.01 -6.63 -9.84
C THR A 12 -25.71 -5.29 -9.58
N ASP A 13 -26.71 -4.99 -10.40
CA ASP A 13 -27.65 -3.89 -10.20
C ASP A 13 -29.06 -4.26 -10.72
N ILE A 14 -30.02 -3.37 -10.50
CA ILE A 14 -31.43 -3.58 -10.88
C ILE A 14 -31.66 -3.69 -12.40
N ASP A 15 -30.73 -3.21 -13.22
CA ASP A 15 -30.87 -3.17 -14.67
C ASP A 15 -30.24 -4.39 -15.38
N VAL A 16 -29.50 -5.24 -14.65
CA VAL A 16 -28.71 -6.37 -15.20
C VAL A 16 -29.00 -7.73 -14.55
N ILE A 17 -30.22 -7.94 -14.06
CA ILE A 17 -30.60 -9.16 -13.32
C ILE A 17 -30.35 -10.43 -14.16
N GLN A 18 -30.76 -10.43 -15.43
CA GLN A 18 -30.63 -11.62 -16.30
C GLN A 18 -29.17 -11.88 -16.67
N GLU A 19 -28.43 -10.83 -17.02
CA GLU A 19 -27.00 -10.85 -17.32
C GLU A 19 -26.21 -11.35 -16.10
N THR A 20 -26.60 -10.93 -14.89
CA THR A 20 -26.01 -11.43 -13.63
C THR A 20 -26.21 -12.93 -13.49
N LEU A 21 -27.40 -13.45 -13.77
CA LEU A 21 -27.68 -14.89 -13.71
C LEU A 21 -26.87 -15.68 -14.74
N ASP A 22 -26.70 -15.14 -15.94
CA ASP A 22 -25.97 -15.82 -17.01
C ASP A 22 -24.46 -15.81 -16.73
N LEU A 23 -23.89 -14.66 -16.34
CA LEU A 23 -22.49 -14.55 -15.95
C LEU A 23 -22.16 -15.30 -14.67
N SER A 24 -23.08 -15.38 -13.69
CA SER A 24 -22.87 -16.19 -12.48
C SER A 24 -22.68 -17.68 -12.81
N LYS A 25 -23.44 -18.21 -13.77
CA LYS A 25 -23.28 -19.60 -14.23
C LYS A 25 -21.97 -19.78 -14.99
N ARG A 26 -21.65 -18.80 -15.85
CA ARG A 26 -20.50 -18.84 -16.75
C ARG A 26 -19.17 -18.74 -16.02
N TRP A 27 -19.04 -17.77 -15.11
CA TRP A 27 -17.84 -17.60 -14.28
C TRP A 27 -17.81 -18.53 -13.06
N GLY A 28 -18.93 -19.19 -12.76
CA GLY A 28 -19.07 -20.08 -11.60
C GLY A 28 -19.13 -19.32 -10.28
N ALA A 29 -19.77 -18.15 -10.26
CA ALA A 29 -19.94 -17.32 -9.08
C ALA A 29 -20.81 -17.99 -8.02
N ASP A 30 -20.43 -17.82 -6.75
CA ASP A 30 -21.19 -18.25 -5.57
C ASP A 30 -21.60 -17.07 -4.67
N ALA A 31 -21.17 -15.86 -5.00
CA ALA A 31 -21.56 -14.65 -4.31
C ALA A 31 -21.86 -13.51 -5.28
N VAL A 32 -22.74 -12.61 -4.85
CA VAL A 32 -23.16 -11.42 -5.60
C VAL A 32 -23.14 -10.20 -4.69
N ARG A 33 -22.75 -9.05 -5.23
CA ARG A 33 -22.62 -7.77 -4.51
C ARG A 33 -23.33 -6.65 -5.27
N ASP A 34 -24.06 -5.80 -4.57
CA ASP A 34 -24.63 -4.57 -5.12
C ASP A 34 -23.55 -3.61 -5.65
N CYS A 35 -23.81 -2.97 -6.80
CA CYS A 35 -22.97 -1.89 -7.31
C CYS A 35 -23.03 -0.65 -6.40
N ASP A 36 -21.94 0.12 -6.37
CA ASP A 36 -21.91 1.35 -5.59
C ASP A 36 -22.98 2.34 -6.10
N GLY A 37 -23.89 2.74 -5.21
CA GLY A 37 -24.95 3.70 -5.51
C GLY A 37 -26.27 3.09 -6.00
N THR A 38 -26.37 1.76 -6.15
CA THR A 38 -27.61 1.09 -6.54
C THR A 38 -28.22 0.29 -5.38
N ASP A 39 -29.51 -0.03 -5.50
CA ASP A 39 -30.18 -0.96 -4.58
C ASP A 39 -29.99 -2.40 -5.04
N PHE A 40 -29.94 -3.34 -4.09
CA PHE A 40 -29.85 -4.77 -4.40
C PHE A 40 -31.16 -5.26 -5.07
N PRO A 41 -31.10 -5.95 -6.23
CA PRO A 41 -32.30 -6.48 -6.88
C PRO A 41 -32.93 -7.62 -6.07
N VAL A 42 -34.18 -7.42 -5.63
CA VAL A 42 -34.93 -8.37 -4.78
C VAL A 42 -35.09 -9.73 -5.47
N GLU A 43 -35.10 -9.76 -6.80
CA GLU A 43 -35.18 -10.95 -7.64
C GLU A 43 -33.98 -11.89 -7.44
N LEU A 44 -32.80 -11.37 -7.07
CA LEU A 44 -31.60 -12.16 -6.86
C LEU A 44 -31.47 -12.75 -5.44
N LYS A 45 -32.38 -12.45 -4.53
CA LYS A 45 -32.26 -12.88 -3.12
C LYS A 45 -32.36 -14.40 -2.93
N ASP A 46 -33.12 -15.09 -3.79
CA ASP A 46 -33.46 -16.52 -3.66
C ASP A 46 -32.75 -17.41 -4.69
N VAL A 47 -31.77 -16.86 -5.43
CA VAL A 47 -31.10 -17.56 -6.55
C VAL A 47 -29.96 -18.47 -6.10
N GLY A 48 -29.75 -18.59 -4.78
CA GLY A 48 -28.76 -19.48 -4.17
C GLY A 48 -27.33 -18.92 -4.13
N LEU A 49 -27.14 -17.64 -4.45
CA LEU A 49 -25.86 -16.93 -4.29
C LEU A 49 -25.77 -16.30 -2.90
N LYS A 50 -24.56 -16.24 -2.35
CA LYS A 50 -24.28 -15.49 -1.12
C LYS A 50 -24.40 -14.00 -1.41
N VAL A 51 -25.31 -13.31 -0.73
CA VAL A 51 -25.58 -11.88 -0.95
C VAL A 51 -24.68 -11.04 -0.06
N TYR A 52 -23.86 -10.20 -0.70
CA TYR A 52 -23.01 -9.21 -0.06
C TYR A 52 -23.73 -7.88 -0.18
N SER A 53 -23.84 -7.15 0.93
CA SER A 53 -24.39 -5.80 0.93
C SER A 53 -23.34 -4.80 1.40
N THR A 54 -23.12 -3.78 0.58
CA THR A 54 -22.25 -2.65 0.92
C THR A 54 -22.83 -1.83 2.06
N TYR A 55 -22.09 -1.67 3.16
CA TYR A 55 -22.51 -0.86 4.30
C TYR A 55 -21.53 0.28 4.56
N TYR A 56 -22.04 1.52 4.51
CA TYR A 56 -21.28 2.74 4.80
C TYR A 56 -21.54 3.19 6.24
N THR A 57 -20.51 3.21 7.07
CA THR A 57 -20.65 3.44 8.51
C THR A 57 -20.73 4.93 8.88
N THR A 58 -20.12 5.81 8.09
CA THR A 58 -19.93 7.24 8.39
C THR A 58 -20.72 8.20 7.49
N ARG A 59 -21.51 7.68 6.53
CA ARG A 59 -22.26 8.48 5.55
C ARG A 59 -23.59 7.87 5.12
N LYS A 60 -24.20 8.39 4.05
CA LYS A 60 -25.57 8.10 3.57
C LYS A 60 -26.70 8.47 4.57
N ASP A 61 -26.46 9.47 5.43
CA ASP A 61 -27.51 10.03 6.29
C ASP A 61 -27.27 11.51 6.60
N ASN A 62 -27.55 12.35 5.61
CA ASN A 62 -27.38 13.79 5.75
C ASN A 62 -28.33 14.41 6.79
N ALA A 63 -29.49 13.79 7.04
CA ALA A 63 -30.41 14.29 8.05
C ALA A 63 -29.80 14.19 9.45
N TRP A 64 -29.15 13.06 9.77
CA TRP A 64 -28.39 12.91 11.01
C TRP A 64 -27.24 13.91 11.11
N ALA A 65 -26.41 14.02 10.05
CA ALA A 65 -25.26 14.92 10.04
C ALA A 65 -25.65 16.39 10.23
N LYS A 66 -26.71 16.86 9.55
CA LYS A 66 -27.23 18.23 9.67
C LYS A 66 -27.83 18.51 11.05
N ALA A 67 -28.40 17.49 11.71
CA ALA A 67 -28.94 17.62 13.05
C ALA A 67 -27.86 17.60 14.16
N ASN A 68 -26.67 17.05 13.87
CA ASN A 68 -25.55 16.92 14.81
C ASN A 68 -24.25 17.50 14.24
N PRO A 69 -24.19 18.82 13.95
CA PRO A 69 -23.02 19.45 13.35
C PRO A 69 -21.77 19.40 14.25
N ASP A 70 -21.93 19.04 15.53
CA ASP A 70 -20.85 18.81 16.48
C ASP A 70 -20.09 17.50 16.35
N GLU A 71 -20.69 16.55 15.64
CA GLU A 71 -20.12 15.23 15.44
C GLU A 71 -19.84 14.93 13.96
N ILE A 72 -19.81 15.97 13.11
CA ILE A 72 -19.26 15.87 11.76
C ILE A 72 -17.76 15.57 11.85
N GLN A 73 -17.28 14.65 11.01
CA GLN A 73 -15.88 14.25 10.98
C GLN A 73 -14.99 15.44 10.59
N GLN A 74 -13.80 15.51 11.17
CA GLN A 74 -12.87 16.60 10.95
C GLN A 74 -11.53 16.09 10.41
N MET A 75 -10.80 17.01 9.80
CA MET A 75 -9.42 16.78 9.40
C MET A 75 -8.53 17.99 9.67
N TYR A 76 -7.25 17.74 9.88
CA TYR A 76 -6.25 18.81 9.88
C TYR A 76 -5.83 19.13 8.44
N VAL A 77 -5.85 20.42 8.10
CA VAL A 77 -5.33 20.97 6.84
C VAL A 77 -4.41 22.15 7.13
N MET A 78 -3.51 22.43 6.18
CA MET A 78 -2.59 23.57 6.24
C MET A 78 -2.82 24.49 5.05
N THR A 79 -2.75 25.79 5.30
CA THR A 79 -2.72 26.80 4.24
C THR A 79 -1.46 26.63 3.36
N PRO A 80 -1.44 27.18 2.14
CA PRO A 80 -0.20 27.47 1.45
C PRO A 80 0.73 28.34 2.32
N PHE A 81 1.99 28.47 1.91
CA PHE A 81 2.93 29.41 2.50
C PHE A 81 2.56 30.85 2.09
N TYR A 82 2.59 31.76 3.06
CA TYR A 82 2.38 33.19 2.85
C TYR A 82 3.60 33.97 3.35
N THR A 83 4.25 34.69 2.46
CA THR A 83 5.34 35.59 2.83
C THR A 83 4.78 36.92 3.33
N ALA A 84 5.17 37.34 4.53
CA ALA A 84 4.80 38.66 5.06
C ALA A 84 5.58 39.78 4.35
N ALA A 85 4.91 40.82 3.88
CA ALA A 85 5.59 42.02 3.33
C ALA A 85 5.88 43.09 4.40
N GLY A 86 5.35 42.92 5.61
CA GLY A 86 5.43 43.90 6.69
C GLY A 86 5.19 43.25 8.06
N GLU A 87 4.86 44.06 9.06
CA GLU A 87 4.66 43.62 10.45
C GLU A 87 3.29 42.99 10.73
N ALA A 88 2.42 42.91 9.71
CA ALA A 88 1.15 42.21 9.76
C ALA A 88 0.89 41.45 8.46
N LEU A 89 0.21 40.31 8.55
CA LEU A 89 -0.15 39.46 7.43
C LEU A 89 -1.55 38.89 7.62
N ARG A 90 -2.33 38.81 6.53
CA ARG A 90 -3.64 38.14 6.49
C ARG A 90 -3.54 36.87 5.66
N ILE A 91 -3.99 35.76 6.22
CA ILE A 91 -3.88 34.41 5.64
C ILE A 91 -5.27 33.83 5.43
N ARG A 92 -5.69 33.65 4.17
CA ARG A 92 -6.96 33.02 3.81
C ARG A 92 -6.89 31.50 4.02
N LEU A 93 -7.70 30.97 4.94
CA LEU A 93 -7.63 29.54 5.34
C LEU A 93 -7.93 28.57 4.20
N MET A 94 -9.05 28.80 3.50
CA MET A 94 -9.56 27.89 2.48
C MET A 94 -8.92 28.08 1.08
N LYS A 95 -7.82 28.83 0.97
CA LYS A 95 -7.13 29.01 -0.32
C LYS A 95 -6.54 27.68 -0.77
N GLY A 96 -6.81 27.26 -2.00
CA GLY A 96 -6.30 26.01 -2.54
C GLY A 96 -7.20 24.81 -2.28
N LEU A 97 -8.35 24.96 -1.62
CA LEU A 97 -9.19 23.86 -1.16
C LEU A 97 -10.59 23.95 -1.77
N TYR A 98 -11.18 22.80 -2.10
CA TYR A 98 -12.52 22.76 -2.67
C TYR A 98 -13.57 23.27 -1.65
N PRO A 99 -14.36 24.30 -1.99
CA PRO A 99 -15.20 25.00 -1.01
C PRO A 99 -16.33 24.14 -0.44
N ASP A 100 -16.88 23.20 -1.22
CA ASP A 100 -17.98 22.34 -0.76
C ASP A 100 -17.48 21.11 0.02
N MET A 101 -16.18 20.82 -0.04
CA MET A 101 -15.60 19.67 0.65
C MET A 101 -15.39 19.94 2.14
N LEU A 102 -14.94 21.15 2.48
CA LEU A 102 -14.40 21.47 3.80
C LEU A 102 -14.95 22.79 4.34
N THR A 103 -15.12 22.87 5.66
CA THR A 103 -15.47 24.12 6.35
C THR A 103 -14.61 24.27 7.62
N PRO A 104 -13.91 25.41 7.84
CA PRO A 104 -13.11 25.60 9.04
C PRO A 104 -13.92 25.38 10.32
N ASN A 105 -13.35 24.69 11.30
CA ASN A 105 -13.94 24.53 12.62
C ASN A 105 -13.54 25.70 13.53
N SER A 106 -14.38 26.74 13.55
CA SER A 106 -14.30 27.90 14.45
C SER A 106 -15.13 27.74 15.73
N ARG A 107 -15.92 26.65 15.86
CA ARG A 107 -16.75 26.40 17.04
C ARG A 107 -15.91 25.96 18.24
N ASP A 108 -14.99 25.03 18.01
CA ASP A 108 -14.06 24.57 19.03
C ASP A 108 -12.91 25.60 19.19
N ASP A 109 -12.21 25.57 20.34
CA ASP A 109 -11.21 26.61 20.66
C ASP A 109 -10.05 26.64 19.65
N ILE A 110 -10.10 27.60 18.73
CA ILE A 110 -9.10 27.77 17.68
C ILE A 110 -7.70 28.04 18.26
N ARG A 111 -7.58 28.66 19.44
CA ARG A 111 -6.27 28.90 20.07
C ARG A 111 -5.67 27.62 20.66
N ARG A 112 -6.50 26.61 20.88
CA ARG A 112 -6.07 25.29 21.36
C ARG A 112 -5.73 24.35 20.23
N TRP A 113 -6.53 24.37 19.16
CA TRP A 113 -6.51 23.34 18.14
C TRP A 113 -5.94 23.79 16.80
N TRP A 114 -5.72 25.10 16.59
CA TRP A 114 -5.02 25.59 15.41
C TRP A 114 -3.61 26.06 15.79
N GLU A 115 -2.73 26.12 14.81
CA GLU A 115 -1.34 26.51 15.00
C GLU A 115 -0.92 27.42 13.84
N VAL A 116 -0.39 28.59 14.17
CA VAL A 116 0.25 29.48 13.21
C VAL A 116 1.75 29.30 13.38
N ILE A 117 2.47 28.96 12.31
CA ILE A 117 3.91 28.70 12.35
C ILE A 117 4.62 29.68 11.43
N ASP A 118 5.64 30.33 11.99
CA ASP A 118 6.67 31.02 11.24
C ASP A 118 7.59 29.96 10.64
N ARG A 119 7.40 29.64 9.37
CA ARG A 119 8.13 28.58 8.67
C ARG A 119 9.57 28.97 8.34
N THR A 120 9.91 30.25 8.42
CA THR A 120 11.31 30.71 8.28
C THR A 120 12.14 30.37 9.51
N THR A 121 11.56 30.42 10.70
CA THR A 121 12.25 30.11 11.97
C THR A 121 11.91 28.72 12.53
N GLY A 122 10.78 28.15 12.11
CA GLY A 122 10.20 26.93 12.68
C GLY A 122 9.41 27.16 13.98
N GLU A 123 9.31 28.40 14.46
CA GLU A 123 8.67 28.73 15.72
C GLU A 123 7.16 28.93 15.60
N VAL A 124 6.45 28.59 16.67
CA VAL A 124 4.99 28.80 16.76
C VAL A 124 4.71 30.25 17.10
N VAL A 125 3.83 30.91 16.34
CA VAL A 125 3.38 32.27 16.62
C VAL A 125 2.46 32.24 17.85
N PRO A 126 2.72 33.04 18.90
CA PRO A 126 1.89 33.08 20.09
C PRO A 126 0.41 33.36 19.77
N THR A 127 -0.50 32.70 20.48
CA THR A 127 -1.96 32.84 20.26
C THR A 127 -2.54 34.21 20.61
N ALA A 128 -1.76 35.07 21.25
CA ALA A 128 -2.08 36.48 21.49
C ALA A 128 -1.73 37.38 20.30
N ASP A 129 -0.95 36.88 19.35
CA ASP A 129 -0.44 37.64 18.20
C ASP A 129 -1.16 37.28 16.90
N TRP A 130 -2.26 36.53 16.98
CA TRP A 130 -3.15 36.29 15.85
C TRP A 130 -4.63 36.21 16.24
N THR A 131 -5.49 36.51 15.27
CA THR A 131 -6.95 36.43 15.38
C THR A 131 -7.57 35.90 14.09
N TYR A 132 -8.70 35.22 14.19
CA TYR A 132 -9.46 34.75 13.03
C TYR A 132 -10.67 35.65 12.77
N ASP A 133 -10.78 36.16 11.55
CA ASP A 133 -11.95 36.86 11.01
C ASP A 133 -12.78 35.85 10.22
N GLU A 134 -13.89 35.39 10.81
CA GLU A 134 -14.75 34.36 10.23
C GLU A 134 -15.52 34.85 8.99
N GLU A 135 -15.91 36.13 8.95
CA GLU A 135 -16.60 36.72 7.80
C GLU A 135 -15.64 36.84 6.60
N ALA A 136 -14.41 37.28 6.86
CA ALA A 136 -13.37 37.33 5.85
C ALA A 136 -12.70 35.97 5.58
N GLY A 137 -12.93 34.95 6.40
CA GLY A 137 -12.27 33.64 6.30
C GLY A 137 -10.74 33.71 6.40
N GLU A 138 -10.21 34.68 7.12
CA GLU A 138 -8.79 35.03 7.17
C GLU A 138 -8.25 35.05 8.61
N VAL A 139 -7.02 34.57 8.80
CA VAL A 139 -6.25 34.75 10.04
C VAL A 139 -5.35 35.95 9.88
N GLU A 140 -5.52 36.96 10.74
CA GLU A 140 -4.62 38.10 10.84
C GLU A 140 -3.57 37.82 11.90
N ILE A 141 -2.29 37.98 11.54
CA ILE A 141 -1.15 37.71 12.41
C ILE A 141 -0.25 38.94 12.51
N LYS A 142 0.41 39.13 13.65
CA LYS A 142 1.63 39.95 13.72
C LYS A 142 2.78 39.13 13.13
N SER A 143 3.49 39.69 12.17
CA SER A 143 4.52 39.00 11.39
C SER A 143 5.86 39.72 11.44
N VAL A 144 6.92 39.00 11.10
CA VAL A 144 8.21 39.58 10.77
C VAL A 144 8.27 39.76 9.25
N PRO A 145 8.64 40.94 8.73
CA PRO A 145 8.76 41.15 7.29
C PRO A 145 9.68 40.11 6.63
N PHE A 146 9.20 39.56 5.52
CA PHE A 146 9.84 38.54 4.66
C PHE A 146 10.02 37.16 5.29
N HIS A 147 9.35 36.88 6.40
CA HIS A 147 9.18 35.50 6.86
C HIS A 147 7.97 34.85 6.17
N ASP A 148 8.02 33.53 6.05
CA ASP A 148 6.94 32.70 5.53
C ASP A 148 6.11 32.13 6.68
N TYR A 149 4.79 32.17 6.53
CA TYR A 149 3.85 31.71 7.54
C TYR A 149 2.85 30.72 6.96
N THR A 150 2.41 29.81 7.81
CA THR A 150 1.31 28.88 7.52
C THR A 150 0.36 28.80 8.70
N VAL A 151 -0.90 28.48 8.44
CA VAL A 151 -1.89 28.14 9.47
C VAL A 151 -2.29 26.68 9.28
N SER A 152 -2.13 25.89 10.34
CA SER A 152 -2.67 24.55 10.49
C SER A 152 -3.99 24.63 11.24
N PHE A 153 -5.09 24.18 10.64
CA PHE A 153 -6.44 24.35 11.20
C PHE A 153 -7.30 23.09 11.04
N LEU A 154 -8.27 22.93 11.93
CA LEU A 154 -9.28 21.89 11.82
C LEU A 154 -10.38 22.33 10.85
N ALA A 155 -10.81 21.41 9.99
CA ALA A 155 -11.95 21.59 9.10
C ALA A 155 -12.90 20.40 9.17
N TYR A 156 -14.20 20.67 9.15
CA TYR A 156 -15.25 19.68 8.98
C TYR A 156 -15.27 19.13 7.55
N ILE A 157 -15.49 17.83 7.40
CA ILE A 157 -15.64 17.14 6.11
C ILE A 157 -17.10 17.19 5.67
N MET A 158 -17.44 18.23 4.90
CA MET A 158 -18.80 18.51 4.43
C MET A 158 -19.19 17.70 3.19
N TRP A 159 -18.20 17.16 2.46
CA TRP A 159 -18.41 16.20 1.39
C TRP A 159 -17.43 15.05 1.56
N ASP A 160 -17.96 13.84 1.78
CA ASP A 160 -17.18 12.60 1.82
C ASP A 160 -16.22 12.51 0.61
N PRO A 161 -14.90 12.35 0.81
CA PRO A 161 -13.92 12.39 -0.27
C PRO A 161 -14.13 11.32 -1.35
N VAL A 162 -14.58 10.11 -0.97
CA VAL A 162 -14.84 9.03 -1.93
C VAL A 162 -16.12 9.30 -2.73
N HIS A 163 -17.18 9.77 -2.07
CA HIS A 163 -18.38 10.22 -2.76
C HIS A 163 -18.11 11.40 -3.69
N MET A 164 -17.26 12.35 -3.28
CA MET A 164 -16.83 13.47 -4.11
C MET A 164 -16.07 12.99 -5.34
N TYR A 165 -15.07 12.13 -5.17
CA TYR A 165 -14.33 11.53 -6.28
C TYR A 165 -15.29 10.89 -7.30
N ASN A 166 -16.18 10.01 -6.83
CA ASN A 166 -17.15 9.34 -7.71
C ASN A 166 -18.11 10.31 -8.39
N ALA A 167 -18.63 11.31 -7.69
CA ALA A 167 -19.56 12.27 -8.26
C ALA A 167 -18.90 13.16 -9.32
N VAL A 168 -17.66 13.60 -9.08
CA VAL A 168 -16.88 14.44 -10.01
C VAL A 168 -16.48 13.64 -11.25
N VAL A 169 -15.91 12.44 -11.06
CA VAL A 169 -15.43 11.59 -12.17
C VAL A 169 -16.57 11.09 -13.05
N ASN A 170 -17.71 10.71 -12.46
CA ASN A 170 -18.88 10.25 -13.22
C ASN A 170 -19.80 11.39 -13.69
N GLU A 171 -19.46 12.64 -13.37
CA GLU A 171 -20.29 13.81 -13.60
C GLU A 171 -21.75 13.65 -13.10
N TRP A 172 -21.94 12.98 -11.96
CA TRP A 172 -23.28 12.76 -11.40
C TRP A 172 -24.02 14.10 -11.24
N LYS A 173 -25.23 14.17 -11.80
CA LYS A 173 -26.09 15.36 -11.72
C LYS A 173 -27.09 15.19 -10.57
N ASP A 174 -27.39 16.31 -9.91
CA ASP A 174 -28.48 16.42 -8.92
C ASP A 174 -28.40 15.44 -7.72
N VAL A 175 -27.20 14.99 -7.36
CA VAL A 175 -26.93 14.17 -6.17
C VAL A 175 -26.55 15.04 -4.97
N GLU A 176 -27.18 14.78 -3.84
CA GLU A 176 -26.85 15.47 -2.58
C GLU A 176 -25.44 15.04 -2.10
N HIS A 177 -24.59 16.01 -1.78
CA HIS A 177 -23.25 15.75 -1.23
C HIS A 177 -23.38 15.03 0.11
N GLN A 178 -22.76 13.86 0.26
CA GLN A 178 -22.85 13.09 1.49
C GLN A 178 -21.92 13.68 2.55
N ILE A 179 -22.48 14.13 3.67
CA ILE A 179 -21.72 14.67 4.81
C ILE A 179 -21.21 13.50 5.66
N THR A 180 -19.97 13.58 6.13
CA THR A 180 -19.33 12.51 6.90
C THR A 180 -19.43 12.79 8.40
N PHE A 181 -19.84 11.80 9.19
CA PHE A 181 -19.96 11.92 10.65
C PHE A 181 -19.02 10.96 11.41
N ASP A 182 -18.55 11.40 12.57
CA ASP A 182 -17.54 10.72 13.39
C ASP A 182 -18.20 9.72 14.36
N VAL A 183 -18.09 8.44 14.08
CA VAL A 183 -18.68 7.35 14.88
C VAL A 183 -18.07 7.24 16.28
N ARG A 184 -16.92 7.87 16.55
CA ARG A 184 -16.32 7.88 17.90
C ARG A 184 -17.04 8.84 18.85
N GLN A 185 -17.78 9.81 18.31
CA GLN A 185 -18.51 10.79 19.12
C GLN A 185 -19.76 10.17 19.75
N PRO A 186 -20.15 10.54 20.98
CA PRO A 186 -21.15 9.79 21.74
C PRO A 186 -22.53 9.65 21.07
N LYS A 187 -23.11 10.70 20.47
CA LYS A 187 -24.46 10.59 19.88
C LYS A 187 -24.43 9.73 18.62
N THR A 188 -23.41 9.93 17.78
CA THR A 188 -23.21 9.24 16.51
C THR A 188 -22.80 7.79 16.73
N HIS A 189 -22.04 7.50 17.78
CA HIS A 189 -21.76 6.12 18.22
C HIS A 189 -23.06 5.37 18.51
N GLU A 190 -23.91 5.90 19.39
CA GLU A 190 -25.19 5.29 19.76
C GLU A 190 -26.11 5.14 18.53
N TYR A 191 -26.17 6.17 17.69
CA TYR A 191 -26.98 6.18 16.47
C TYR A 191 -26.53 5.10 15.48
N THR A 192 -25.22 5.03 15.18
CA THR A 192 -24.65 4.10 14.20
C THR A 192 -24.88 2.65 14.59
N MET A 193 -24.74 2.30 15.87
CA MET A 193 -25.01 0.93 16.34
C MET A 193 -26.48 0.53 16.15
N LYS A 194 -27.42 1.44 16.42
CA LYS A 194 -28.85 1.22 16.17
C LYS A 194 -29.17 1.13 14.68
N ARG A 195 -28.57 2.00 13.87
CA ARG A 195 -28.72 2.03 12.41
C ARG A 195 -28.24 0.72 11.77
N LEU A 196 -27.12 0.17 12.25
CA LEU A 196 -26.60 -1.12 11.77
C LEU A 196 -27.57 -2.27 12.07
N ARG A 197 -28.05 -2.38 13.32
CA ARG A 197 -29.03 -3.41 13.69
C ARG A 197 -30.29 -3.33 12.83
N LYS A 198 -30.86 -2.12 12.72
CA LYS A 198 -32.05 -1.87 11.90
C LYS A 198 -31.82 -2.26 10.43
N PHE A 199 -30.67 -1.91 9.87
CA PHE A 199 -30.34 -2.29 8.49
C PHE A 199 -30.35 -3.82 8.32
N ILE A 200 -29.70 -4.57 9.23
CA ILE A 200 -29.67 -6.04 9.15
C ILE A 200 -31.08 -6.64 9.28
N GLU A 201 -31.92 -6.08 10.15
CA GLU A 201 -33.32 -6.49 10.33
C GLU A 201 -34.17 -6.26 9.07
N GLU A 202 -33.98 -5.13 8.39
CA GLU A 202 -34.71 -4.77 7.16
C GLU A 202 -34.22 -5.55 5.92
N HIS A 203 -33.02 -6.15 5.98
CA HIS A 203 -32.39 -6.87 4.86
C HIS A 203 -32.07 -8.33 5.24
N PRO A 204 -33.08 -9.16 5.56
CA PRO A 204 -32.87 -10.50 6.10
C PRO A 204 -32.25 -11.50 5.10
N TYR A 205 -32.17 -11.14 3.82
CA TYR A 205 -31.57 -11.94 2.75
C TYR A 205 -30.05 -11.75 2.65
N VAL A 206 -29.49 -10.70 3.25
CA VAL A 206 -28.05 -10.44 3.21
C VAL A 206 -27.31 -11.50 4.01
N ASN A 207 -26.21 -12.03 3.47
CA ASN A 207 -25.36 -13.00 4.15
C ASN A 207 -24.09 -12.35 4.72
N VAL A 208 -23.52 -11.39 3.98
CA VAL A 208 -22.28 -10.70 4.35
C VAL A 208 -22.51 -9.19 4.35
N LEU A 209 -22.24 -8.55 5.49
CA LEU A 209 -22.13 -7.10 5.58
C LEU A 209 -20.72 -6.71 5.15
N ARG A 210 -20.61 -6.10 3.98
CA ARG A 210 -19.35 -5.57 3.43
C ARG A 210 -19.19 -4.12 3.87
N PHE A 211 -18.56 -3.92 5.02
CA PHE A 211 -18.15 -2.60 5.49
C PHE A 211 -17.22 -1.95 4.46
N THR A 212 -17.65 -0.81 3.91
CA THR A 212 -16.92 -0.06 2.87
C THR A 212 -16.75 1.41 3.30
N THR A 213 -15.98 1.70 4.34
CA THR A 213 -15.21 0.77 5.18
C THR A 213 -15.65 0.95 6.64
N PHE A 214 -14.82 1.56 7.47
CA PHE A 214 -15.14 1.94 8.84
C PHE A 214 -15.09 3.47 8.92
N PHE A 215 -14.26 4.04 9.79
CA PHE A 215 -14.53 5.38 10.32
C PHE A 215 -13.73 6.50 9.66
N HIS A 216 -12.52 6.22 9.19
CA HIS A 216 -11.60 7.29 8.79
C HIS A 216 -11.09 7.09 7.38
N GLN A 217 -11.42 8.04 6.52
CA GLN A 217 -10.91 8.14 5.16
C GLN A 217 -9.39 8.30 5.19
N PHE A 218 -8.69 7.62 4.29
CA PHE A 218 -7.29 7.97 4.00
C PHE A 218 -7.20 9.42 3.53
N THR A 219 -6.05 10.05 3.68
CA THR A 219 -5.95 11.48 3.40
C THR A 219 -6.16 11.74 1.92
N LEU A 220 -7.25 12.43 1.58
CA LEU A 220 -7.64 12.78 0.23
C LEU A 220 -8.25 14.17 0.26
N VAL A 221 -7.63 15.12 -0.44
CA VAL A 221 -8.02 16.53 -0.46
C VAL A 221 -8.13 17.01 -1.90
N PHE A 222 -9.16 17.80 -2.19
CA PHE A 222 -9.40 18.37 -3.52
C PHE A 222 -9.15 19.88 -3.56
N ASP A 223 -8.69 20.37 -4.72
CA ASP A 223 -8.49 21.80 -4.98
C ASP A 223 -9.75 22.51 -5.47
N GLU A 224 -9.69 23.82 -5.70
CA GLU A 224 -10.84 24.63 -6.11
C GLU A 224 -11.48 24.21 -7.45
N LEU A 225 -10.79 23.39 -8.25
CA LEU A 225 -11.28 22.86 -9.52
C LEU A 225 -11.80 21.42 -9.40
N ALA A 226 -12.00 20.93 -8.17
CA ALA A 226 -12.37 19.54 -7.88
C ALA A 226 -11.35 18.51 -8.41
N ARG A 227 -10.08 18.88 -8.49
CA ARG A 227 -8.98 17.95 -8.82
C ARG A 227 -8.35 17.45 -7.54
N GLU A 228 -7.81 16.23 -7.55
CA GLU A 228 -7.01 15.73 -6.44
C GLU A 228 -5.83 16.70 -6.20
N LYS A 229 -5.80 17.29 -5.01
CA LYS A 229 -4.74 18.19 -4.54
C LYS A 229 -3.65 17.41 -3.82
N TYR A 230 -4.07 16.45 -3.01
CA TYR A 230 -3.20 15.65 -2.16
C TYR A 230 -3.86 14.31 -1.86
N VAL A 231 -3.08 13.24 -1.94
CA VAL A 231 -3.48 11.89 -1.56
C VAL A 231 -2.38 11.19 -0.78
N ASP A 232 -2.76 10.49 0.29
CA ASP A 232 -1.95 9.49 0.97
C ASP A 232 -2.87 8.38 1.48
N TRP A 233 -2.74 7.20 0.87
CA TRP A 233 -3.55 6.02 1.19
C TRP A 233 -3.38 5.53 2.65
N TYR A 234 -2.30 5.93 3.33
CA TYR A 234 -2.04 5.63 4.74
C TYR A 234 -2.24 6.83 5.67
N GLY A 235 -2.66 7.99 5.15
CA GLY A 235 -2.60 9.26 5.86
C GLY A 235 -3.70 9.42 6.93
N TYR A 236 -3.34 9.92 8.11
CA TYR A 236 -4.23 10.03 9.27
C TYR A 236 -4.95 11.38 9.43
N SER A 237 -4.88 12.29 8.44
CA SER A 237 -5.39 13.65 8.60
C SER A 237 -6.89 13.73 8.92
N ALA A 238 -7.72 12.84 8.35
CA ALA A 238 -9.17 12.77 8.56
C ALA A 238 -9.58 11.96 9.79
N SER A 239 -8.67 11.74 10.73
CA SER A 239 -8.92 10.93 11.93
C SER A 239 -8.93 11.75 13.22
N VAL A 240 -9.05 13.07 13.14
CA VAL A 240 -8.94 13.97 14.29
C VAL A 240 -10.26 14.66 14.62
N SER A 241 -10.41 15.05 15.88
CA SER A 241 -11.45 15.93 16.41
C SER A 241 -11.03 16.36 17.82
N PRO A 242 -11.43 17.53 18.34
CA PRO A 242 -11.11 17.92 19.71
C PRO A 242 -11.46 16.83 20.74
N TYR A 243 -12.60 16.16 20.58
CA TYR A 243 -13.03 15.05 21.44
C TYR A 243 -12.04 13.88 21.48
N ILE A 244 -11.53 13.44 20.32
CA ILE A 244 -10.59 12.32 20.29
C ILE A 244 -9.18 12.75 20.72
N LEU A 245 -8.77 13.97 20.38
CA LEU A 245 -7.46 14.49 20.74
C LEU A 245 -7.34 14.69 22.26
N GLU A 246 -8.39 15.13 22.95
CA GLU A 246 -8.38 15.19 24.41
C GLU A 246 -8.23 13.81 25.07
N GLN A 247 -8.72 12.74 24.43
CA GLN A 247 -8.55 11.38 24.93
C GLN A 247 -7.13 10.88 24.70
N PHE A 248 -6.57 11.14 23.52
CA PHE A 248 -5.17 10.92 23.24
C PHE A 248 -4.28 11.60 24.28
N GLU A 249 -4.51 12.88 24.60
CA GLU A 249 -3.69 13.62 25.55
C GLU A 249 -3.74 13.05 26.97
N LYS A 250 -4.91 12.52 27.39
CA LYS A 250 -5.06 11.82 28.67
C LYS A 250 -4.23 10.54 28.71
N GLU A 251 -4.15 9.82 27.59
CA GLU A 251 -3.41 8.57 27.51
C GLU A 251 -1.90 8.80 27.34
N ALA A 252 -1.51 9.67 26.40
CA ALA A 252 -0.13 9.97 26.06
C ALA A 252 0.57 10.83 27.11
N GLY A 253 -0.19 11.60 27.90
CA GLY A 253 0.34 12.43 28.98
C GLY A 253 0.97 13.76 28.52
N TYR A 254 0.78 14.14 27.26
CA TYR A 254 1.23 15.42 26.69
C TYR A 254 0.20 15.99 25.71
N LYS A 255 0.31 17.28 25.43
CA LYS A 255 -0.62 18.00 24.55
C LYS A 255 -0.38 17.67 23.08
N PHE A 256 -1.45 17.43 22.35
CA PHE A 256 -1.44 17.30 20.90
C PHE A 256 -1.17 18.64 20.24
N ARG A 257 -0.35 18.61 19.18
CA ARG A 257 -0.11 19.73 18.26
C ARG A 257 -0.60 19.35 16.86
N PRO A 258 -1.20 20.29 16.11
CA PRO A 258 -1.54 20.08 14.70
C PRO A 258 -0.35 19.57 13.87
N GLU A 259 0.85 20.04 14.18
CA GLU A 259 2.08 19.65 13.48
C GLU A 259 2.41 18.15 13.58
N PHE A 260 1.88 17.42 14.58
CA PHE A 260 2.01 15.95 14.65
C PHE A 260 1.27 15.22 13.53
N ILE A 261 0.32 15.89 12.84
CA ILE A 261 -0.32 15.41 11.61
C ILE A 261 0.21 16.15 10.40
N ILE A 262 0.25 17.49 10.46
CA ILE A 262 0.55 18.33 9.30
C ILE A 262 1.98 18.14 8.79
N ASP A 263 2.95 17.94 9.69
CA ASP A 263 4.37 17.72 9.37
C ASP A 263 4.83 18.61 8.21
N GLN A 264 4.81 19.92 8.42
CA GLN A 264 5.30 20.92 7.47
C GLN A 264 4.56 20.95 6.11
N GLY A 265 3.36 20.37 6.06
CA GLY A 265 2.57 20.23 4.83
C GLY A 265 2.79 18.90 4.11
N TYR A 266 3.60 18.00 4.66
CA TYR A 266 3.81 16.65 4.14
C TYR A 266 2.77 15.65 4.65
N TYR A 267 2.00 16.02 5.67
CA TYR A 267 0.93 15.24 6.29
C TYR A 267 1.36 13.87 6.85
N ASN A 268 2.62 13.76 7.32
CA ASN A 268 3.26 12.50 7.72
C ASN A 268 3.07 11.38 6.68
N ASN A 269 3.21 11.71 5.40
CA ASN A 269 3.11 10.71 4.35
C ASN A 269 4.14 9.59 4.53
N GLN A 270 3.95 8.49 3.81
CA GLN A 270 4.75 7.28 3.95
C GLN A 270 6.27 7.46 3.74
N TYR A 271 6.74 8.55 3.15
CA TYR A 271 8.17 8.87 2.97
C TYR A 271 8.76 9.69 4.12
N ARG A 272 7.93 10.30 4.96
CA ARG A 272 8.40 11.08 6.10
C ARG A 272 8.80 10.14 7.22
N ILE A 273 10.02 10.32 7.74
CA ILE A 273 10.48 9.56 8.90
C ILE A 273 9.55 9.90 10.07
N PRO A 274 8.76 8.93 10.57
CA PRO A 274 7.73 9.23 11.55
C PRO A 274 8.31 9.70 12.87
N SER A 275 7.75 10.78 13.41
CA SER A 275 8.04 11.21 14.78
C SER A 275 7.47 10.22 15.80
N LYS A 276 8.00 10.27 17.03
CA LYS A 276 7.45 9.51 18.14
C LYS A 276 5.97 9.85 18.37
N GLU A 277 5.64 11.13 18.32
CA GLU A 277 4.29 11.61 18.62
C GLU A 277 3.26 11.15 17.57
N TYR A 278 3.66 11.05 16.30
CA TYR A 278 2.80 10.48 15.26
C TYR A 278 2.59 8.98 15.47
N LYS A 279 3.64 8.23 15.81
CA LYS A 279 3.52 6.79 16.13
C LYS A 279 2.63 6.54 17.35
N ASP A 280 2.78 7.34 18.41
CA ASP A 280 1.92 7.28 19.59
C ASP A 280 0.45 7.50 19.21
N PHE A 281 0.18 8.51 18.36
CA PHE A 281 -1.15 8.79 17.86
C PHE A 281 -1.72 7.64 17.02
N GLN A 282 -0.93 7.07 16.11
CA GLN A 282 -1.34 5.90 15.33
C GLN A 282 -1.68 4.71 16.25
N ALA A 283 -0.84 4.43 17.25
CA ALA A 283 -1.09 3.33 18.19
C ALA A 283 -2.38 3.54 19.00
N PHE A 284 -2.63 4.77 19.47
CA PHE A 284 -3.88 5.14 20.15
C PHE A 284 -5.09 4.95 19.21
N GLN A 285 -5.00 5.45 17.98
CA GLN A 285 -6.07 5.33 16.99
C GLN A 285 -6.39 3.88 16.64
N ARG A 286 -5.38 3.01 16.54
CA ARG A 286 -5.59 1.58 16.32
C ARG A 286 -6.45 0.95 17.40
N ARG A 287 -6.19 1.27 18.67
CA ARG A 287 -6.98 0.75 19.80
C ARG A 287 -8.42 1.26 19.76
N GLU A 288 -8.62 2.55 19.52
CA GLU A 288 -9.96 3.15 19.48
C GLU A 288 -10.79 2.63 18.31
N VAL A 289 -10.20 2.57 17.11
CA VAL A 289 -10.88 2.01 15.92
C VAL A 289 -11.20 0.54 16.12
N ALA A 290 -10.25 -0.27 16.60
CA ALA A 290 -10.48 -1.70 16.78
C ALA A 290 -11.62 -1.98 17.76
N LYS A 291 -11.72 -1.21 18.85
CA LYS A 291 -12.80 -1.33 19.83
C LYS A 291 -14.18 -1.11 19.22
N ILE A 292 -14.38 -0.01 18.48
CA ILE A 292 -15.69 0.31 17.91
C ILE A 292 -16.02 -0.61 16.73
N ALA A 293 -15.03 -0.93 15.89
CA ALA A 293 -15.21 -1.87 14.78
C ALA A 293 -15.65 -3.25 15.30
N ARG A 294 -15.08 -3.70 16.43
CA ARG A 294 -15.51 -4.93 17.09
C ARG A 294 -16.98 -4.90 17.49
N GLU A 295 -17.48 -3.80 18.06
CA GLU A 295 -18.90 -3.68 18.41
C GLU A 295 -19.81 -3.86 17.17
N MET A 296 -19.40 -3.32 16.01
CA MET A 296 -20.15 -3.50 14.75
C MET A 296 -20.10 -4.94 14.25
N VAL A 297 -18.94 -5.60 14.37
CA VAL A 297 -18.78 -7.01 14.01
C VAL A 297 -19.62 -7.91 14.93
N ASP A 298 -19.60 -7.66 16.23
CA ASP A 298 -20.40 -8.38 17.22
C ASP A 298 -21.90 -8.26 16.89
N ILE A 299 -22.37 -7.07 16.47
CA ILE A 299 -23.75 -6.87 15.97
C ILE A 299 -24.05 -7.77 14.76
N CYS A 300 -23.15 -7.82 13.76
CA CYS A 300 -23.33 -8.68 12.60
C CYS A 300 -23.45 -10.15 13.01
N HIS A 301 -22.55 -10.62 13.90
CA HIS A 301 -22.53 -12.01 14.37
C HIS A 301 -23.77 -12.36 15.19
N GLU A 302 -24.21 -11.49 16.09
CA GLU A 302 -25.46 -11.65 16.86
C GLU A 302 -26.68 -11.80 15.94
N CYS A 303 -26.68 -11.10 14.81
CA CYS A 303 -27.73 -11.19 13.79
C CYS A 303 -27.50 -12.32 12.75
N GLY A 304 -26.48 -13.17 12.94
CA GLY A 304 -26.20 -14.30 12.05
C GLY A 304 -25.65 -13.90 10.67
N ARG A 305 -24.92 -12.79 10.59
CA ARG A 305 -24.28 -12.27 9.38
C ARG A 305 -22.76 -12.29 9.52
N GLU A 306 -22.07 -12.49 8.41
CA GLU A 306 -20.61 -12.28 8.39
C GLU A 306 -20.30 -10.79 8.23
N ALA A 307 -19.17 -10.37 8.82
CA ALA A 307 -18.62 -9.04 8.71
C ALA A 307 -17.34 -9.07 7.86
N MET A 308 -17.37 -8.36 6.74
CA MET A 308 -16.26 -8.22 5.82
C MET A 308 -15.83 -6.75 5.75
N MET A 309 -14.53 -6.49 5.84
CA MET A 309 -13.95 -5.16 5.67
C MET A 309 -13.39 -4.98 4.27
N PHE A 310 -13.66 -3.84 3.63
CA PHE A 310 -12.91 -3.41 2.45
C PHE A 310 -11.57 -2.75 2.85
N LEU A 311 -10.45 -3.21 2.31
CA LEU A 311 -9.14 -2.58 2.49
C LEU A 311 -9.00 -1.39 1.51
N GLY A 312 -9.57 -0.26 1.91
CA GLY A 312 -9.62 0.98 1.14
C GLY A 312 -10.60 1.96 1.79
N ASP A 313 -10.81 3.10 1.14
CA ASP A 313 -11.73 4.15 1.60
C ASP A 313 -11.48 4.55 3.07
N HIS A 314 -12.43 4.20 3.96
CA HIS A 314 -12.44 4.59 5.37
C HIS A 314 -11.73 3.57 6.28
N TRP A 315 -10.52 3.15 5.92
CA TRP A 315 -9.82 2.07 6.61
C TRP A 315 -8.80 2.53 7.67
N ILE A 316 -8.53 3.83 7.77
CA ILE A 316 -7.46 4.34 8.63
C ILE A 316 -7.71 4.02 10.11
N GLY A 317 -6.66 3.50 10.76
CA GLY A 317 -6.67 3.01 12.14
C GLY A 317 -7.07 1.53 12.28
N THR A 318 -7.52 0.84 11.24
CA THR A 318 -7.73 -0.63 11.32
C THR A 318 -6.40 -1.39 11.34
N GLU A 319 -5.46 -0.98 10.48
CA GLU A 319 -4.06 -1.43 10.43
C GLU A 319 -3.89 -2.98 10.45
N PRO A 320 -4.23 -3.67 9.34
CA PRO A 320 -4.37 -5.14 9.29
C PRO A 320 -3.15 -5.98 9.68
N PHE A 321 -1.95 -5.39 9.66
CA PHE A 321 -0.70 -6.06 9.99
C PHE A 321 -0.33 -5.96 11.48
N MET A 322 -1.09 -5.18 12.25
CA MET A 322 -0.87 -4.95 13.69
C MET A 322 -1.76 -5.85 14.54
N ASP A 323 -1.36 -6.09 15.79
CA ASP A 323 -2.04 -7.04 16.66
C ASP A 323 -3.45 -6.60 17.06
N GLU A 324 -3.70 -5.29 17.14
CA GLU A 324 -5.01 -4.72 17.46
C GLU A 324 -6.08 -5.14 16.42
N PHE A 325 -5.70 -5.30 15.14
CA PHE A 325 -6.62 -5.69 14.07
C PHE A 325 -7.30 -7.04 14.34
N LYS A 326 -6.55 -8.02 14.86
CA LYS A 326 -7.05 -9.36 15.17
C LYS A 326 -8.17 -9.32 16.22
N THR A 327 -8.22 -8.28 17.04
CA THR A 327 -9.23 -8.11 18.09
C THR A 327 -10.58 -7.65 17.56
N ILE A 328 -10.65 -7.16 16.32
CA ILE A 328 -11.89 -6.72 15.67
C ILE A 328 -12.84 -7.91 15.42
N GLY A 329 -12.29 -9.10 15.14
CA GLY A 329 -13.08 -10.32 14.95
C GLY A 329 -13.72 -10.45 13.56
N LEU A 330 -13.24 -9.72 12.55
CA LEU A 330 -13.72 -9.78 11.17
C LEU A 330 -13.72 -11.21 10.60
N ASP A 331 -14.74 -11.55 9.82
CA ASP A 331 -14.75 -12.80 9.06
C ASP A 331 -13.80 -12.72 7.88
N ALA A 332 -13.73 -11.56 7.22
CA ALA A 332 -12.94 -11.39 6.02
C ALA A 332 -12.44 -9.97 5.77
N VAL A 333 -11.38 -9.90 4.97
CA VAL A 333 -10.96 -8.67 4.29
C VAL A 333 -11.05 -8.88 2.79
N VAL A 334 -11.64 -7.91 2.10
CA VAL A 334 -11.61 -7.79 0.65
C VAL A 334 -10.81 -6.56 0.26
N GLY A 335 -9.91 -6.63 -0.71
CA GLY A 335 -9.14 -5.47 -1.16
C GLY A 335 -9.04 -5.40 -2.68
N SER A 336 -8.62 -4.25 -3.20
CA SER A 336 -8.36 -4.10 -4.63
C SER A 336 -7.01 -4.70 -4.98
N VAL A 337 -6.97 -5.56 -5.99
CA VAL A 337 -5.73 -6.17 -6.49
C VAL A 337 -5.32 -5.43 -7.74
N GLY A 338 -4.31 -4.56 -7.63
CA GLY A 338 -3.72 -3.88 -8.79
C GLY A 338 -2.53 -4.62 -9.41
N ASN A 339 -1.79 -5.36 -8.58
CA ASN A 339 -0.57 -6.08 -8.92
C ASN A 339 -0.24 -7.13 -7.84
N GLY A 340 0.94 -7.77 -7.92
CA GLY A 340 1.37 -8.79 -6.95
C GLY A 340 1.54 -8.22 -5.54
N ALA A 341 2.16 -7.04 -5.39
CA ALA A 341 2.34 -6.39 -4.08
C ALA A 341 0.99 -6.10 -3.38
N THR A 342 0.01 -5.57 -4.10
CA THR A 342 -1.33 -5.30 -3.56
C THR A 342 -2.15 -6.57 -3.31
N LEU A 343 -1.90 -7.67 -4.04
CA LEU A 343 -2.44 -8.96 -3.65
C LEU A 343 -1.86 -9.39 -2.29
N ARG A 344 -0.55 -9.21 -2.07
CA ARG A 344 0.09 -9.57 -0.79
C ARG A 344 -0.32 -8.66 0.37
N LEU A 345 -0.74 -7.41 0.11
CA LEU A 345 -1.42 -6.57 1.12
C LEU A 345 -2.67 -7.26 1.69
N ILE A 346 -3.32 -8.12 0.91
CA ILE A 346 -4.55 -8.81 1.27
C ILE A 346 -4.24 -10.22 1.78
N SER A 347 -3.46 -11.02 1.03
CA SER A 347 -3.24 -12.43 1.35
C SER A 347 -2.37 -12.68 2.58
N ASP A 348 -1.56 -11.69 2.99
CA ASP A 348 -0.74 -11.78 4.20
C ASP A 348 -1.49 -11.30 5.46
N ILE A 349 -2.75 -10.84 5.34
CA ILE A 349 -3.55 -10.45 6.50
C ILE A 349 -3.89 -11.69 7.34
N GLU A 350 -3.65 -11.56 8.65
CA GLU A 350 -3.99 -12.58 9.64
C GLU A 350 -5.16 -12.13 10.52
N GLY A 351 -5.76 -13.08 11.25
CA GLY A 351 -6.85 -12.79 12.18
C GLY A 351 -8.25 -12.76 11.54
N VAL A 352 -8.36 -13.12 10.27
CA VAL A 352 -9.62 -13.31 9.54
C VAL A 352 -9.80 -14.75 9.09
N LYS A 353 -11.04 -15.17 8.80
CA LYS A 353 -11.35 -16.53 8.34
C LYS A 353 -10.99 -16.73 6.87
N TYR A 354 -11.14 -15.68 6.06
CA TYR A 354 -10.80 -15.72 4.64
C TYR A 354 -10.45 -14.34 4.08
N THR A 355 -9.73 -14.30 2.97
CA THR A 355 -9.39 -13.05 2.26
C THR A 355 -9.89 -13.08 0.81
N GLU A 356 -10.32 -11.93 0.29
CA GLU A 356 -10.86 -11.80 -1.07
C GLU A 356 -10.13 -10.72 -1.88
N GLY A 357 -9.71 -11.07 -3.09
CA GLY A 357 -9.10 -10.14 -4.03
C GLY A 357 -10.11 -9.63 -5.06
N ARG A 358 -10.44 -8.34 -5.04
CA ARG A 358 -11.19 -7.68 -6.11
C ARG A 358 -10.23 -7.31 -7.23
N LEU A 359 -10.22 -8.07 -8.31
CA LEU A 359 -9.33 -7.91 -9.45
C LEU A 359 -9.68 -6.66 -10.26
N LEU A 360 -8.71 -6.19 -11.05
CA LEU A 360 -8.85 -5.12 -12.03
C LEU A 360 -8.95 -5.69 -13.47
N PRO A 361 -9.51 -4.95 -14.43
CA PRO A 361 -10.07 -3.59 -14.31
C PRO A 361 -11.37 -3.53 -13.49
N TYR A 362 -11.59 -2.39 -12.83
CA TYR A 362 -12.91 -2.06 -12.27
C TYR A 362 -13.87 -1.78 -13.44
N PHE A 363 -15.10 -2.29 -13.41
CA PHE A 363 -16.03 -2.18 -14.52
C PHE A 363 -16.60 -0.77 -14.63
N PHE A 364 -15.84 0.10 -15.32
CA PHE A 364 -16.03 1.53 -15.26
C PHE A 364 -15.67 2.21 -16.59
N PRO A 365 -16.26 3.38 -16.93
CA PRO A 365 -16.12 3.97 -18.26
C PRO A 365 -14.72 4.45 -18.64
N ASP A 366 -13.78 4.51 -17.70
CA ASP A 366 -12.37 4.85 -17.96
C ASP A 366 -11.62 3.75 -18.72
N THR A 367 -11.96 2.48 -18.46
CA THR A 367 -11.42 1.32 -19.19
C THR A 367 -12.45 0.74 -20.18
N PHE A 368 -13.73 0.73 -19.82
CA PHE A 368 -14.80 0.14 -20.61
C PHE A 368 -15.52 1.21 -21.46
N HIS A 369 -14.86 1.64 -22.53
CA HIS A 369 -15.40 2.57 -23.53
C HIS A 369 -14.99 2.16 -24.96
N GLU A 370 -15.58 2.79 -25.97
CA GLU A 370 -15.18 2.56 -27.36
C GLU A 370 -13.68 2.87 -27.56
N GLY A 371 -12.91 1.87 -28.00
CA GLY A 371 -11.45 1.96 -28.14
C GLY A 371 -10.64 1.57 -26.90
N GLY A 372 -11.28 1.28 -25.77
CA GLY A 372 -10.65 0.72 -24.58
C GLY A 372 -10.21 -0.74 -24.79
N ASP A 373 -9.22 -1.20 -24.00
CA ASP A 373 -8.69 -2.57 -24.04
C ASP A 373 -8.68 -3.19 -22.63
N PRO A 374 -9.86 -3.56 -22.10
CA PRO A 374 -9.98 -4.15 -20.76
C PRO A 374 -9.27 -5.51 -20.65
N VAL A 375 -9.12 -6.24 -21.77
CA VAL A 375 -8.44 -7.54 -21.80
C VAL A 375 -6.95 -7.37 -21.50
N LYS A 376 -6.29 -6.37 -22.08
CA LYS A 376 -4.87 -6.10 -21.83
C LYS A 376 -4.60 -5.75 -20.36
N GLU A 377 -5.45 -4.93 -19.76
CA GLU A 377 -5.33 -4.58 -18.34
C GLU A 377 -5.53 -5.82 -17.46
N ALA A 378 -6.56 -6.62 -17.73
CA ALA A 378 -6.87 -7.85 -17.00
C ALA A 378 -5.75 -8.89 -17.11
N LYS A 379 -5.12 -9.03 -18.29
CA LYS A 379 -3.95 -9.87 -18.52
C LYS A 379 -2.75 -9.47 -17.67
N THR A 380 -2.47 -8.17 -17.60
CA THR A 380 -1.38 -7.62 -16.78
C THR A 380 -1.65 -7.86 -15.29
N ASN A 381 -2.89 -7.62 -14.86
CA ASN A 381 -3.32 -7.83 -13.49
C ASN A 381 -3.27 -9.30 -13.07
N TRP A 382 -3.80 -10.21 -13.90
CA TRP A 382 -3.81 -11.65 -13.58
C TRP A 382 -2.41 -12.22 -13.46
N VAL A 383 -1.49 -11.89 -14.37
CA VAL A 383 -0.12 -12.41 -14.33
C VAL A 383 0.58 -12.01 -13.03
N THR A 384 0.51 -10.74 -12.66
CA THR A 384 1.15 -10.24 -11.43
C THR A 384 0.48 -10.80 -10.17
N ALA A 385 -0.85 -10.82 -10.12
CA ALA A 385 -1.63 -11.42 -9.03
C ALA A 385 -1.36 -12.92 -8.88
N ARG A 386 -1.39 -13.69 -9.96
CA ARG A 386 -1.18 -15.15 -9.97
C ARG A 386 0.19 -15.53 -9.39
N ARG A 387 1.24 -14.83 -9.79
CA ARG A 387 2.60 -15.05 -9.25
C ARG A 387 2.61 -14.92 -7.73
N ALA A 388 1.94 -13.90 -7.20
CA ALA A 388 1.82 -13.69 -5.76
C ALA A 388 0.87 -14.69 -5.07
N ILE A 389 -0.23 -15.12 -5.71
CA ILE A 389 -1.15 -16.17 -5.22
C ILE A 389 -0.37 -17.48 -4.99
N LEU A 390 0.51 -17.84 -5.91
CA LEU A 390 1.38 -19.03 -5.81
C LEU A 390 2.45 -18.91 -4.71
N ARG A 391 2.56 -17.78 -4.02
CA ARG A 391 3.38 -17.62 -2.80
C ARG A 391 2.50 -17.57 -1.55
N LYS A 392 1.44 -16.77 -1.59
CA LYS A 392 0.45 -16.68 -0.52
C LYS A 392 -0.96 -16.55 -1.11
N PRO A 393 -1.79 -17.61 -1.03
CA PRO A 393 -3.10 -17.60 -1.66
C PRO A 393 -4.10 -16.71 -0.92
N ILE A 394 -4.99 -16.07 -1.68
CA ILE A 394 -6.29 -15.59 -1.20
C ILE A 394 -7.35 -16.70 -1.32
N ASP A 395 -8.49 -16.52 -0.67
CA ASP A 395 -9.56 -17.53 -0.63
C ASP A 395 -10.59 -17.39 -1.74
N ARG A 396 -10.75 -16.17 -2.22
CA ARG A 396 -11.78 -15.77 -3.18
C ARG A 396 -11.24 -14.67 -4.07
N ILE A 397 -11.74 -14.61 -5.30
CA ILE A 397 -11.58 -13.47 -6.21
C ILE A 397 -12.94 -12.87 -6.53
N GLY A 398 -12.94 -11.65 -7.06
CA GLY A 398 -14.16 -11.05 -7.57
C GLY A 398 -13.85 -9.82 -8.41
N TYR A 399 -14.91 -9.25 -8.97
CA TYR A 399 -14.85 -7.99 -9.70
C TYR A 399 -15.87 -7.00 -9.11
N GLY A 400 -15.67 -5.72 -9.40
CA GLY A 400 -16.59 -4.65 -8.99
C GLY A 400 -16.85 -3.68 -10.15
N GLY A 401 -17.88 -2.86 -10.00
CA GLY A 401 -18.30 -1.87 -11.00
C GLY A 401 -19.56 -2.31 -11.73
N TYR A 402 -19.90 -1.62 -12.81
CA TYR A 402 -21.13 -1.83 -13.55
C TYR A 402 -21.02 -3.04 -14.49
N LEU A 403 -21.70 -4.14 -14.13
CA LEU A 403 -21.67 -5.38 -14.91
C LEU A 403 -22.12 -5.17 -16.36
N LYS A 404 -23.04 -4.23 -16.59
CA LYS A 404 -23.51 -3.84 -17.93
C LYS A 404 -22.36 -3.47 -18.86
N LEU A 405 -21.39 -2.70 -18.37
CA LEU A 405 -20.24 -2.26 -19.17
C LEU A 405 -19.36 -3.46 -19.56
N ALA A 406 -19.05 -4.34 -18.60
CA ALA A 406 -18.25 -5.52 -18.88
C ALA A 406 -18.92 -6.46 -19.90
N ASN A 407 -20.26 -6.56 -19.85
CA ASN A 407 -21.03 -7.42 -20.75
C ASN A 407 -21.00 -6.95 -22.22
N GLU A 408 -20.63 -5.69 -22.50
CA GLU A 408 -20.44 -5.16 -23.85
C GLU A 408 -19.11 -5.62 -24.49
N PHE A 409 -18.23 -6.27 -23.72
CA PHE A 409 -16.90 -6.74 -24.17
C PHE A 409 -16.79 -8.27 -24.08
N PRO A 410 -17.23 -9.03 -25.11
CA PRO A 410 -17.27 -10.49 -25.04
C PRO A 410 -15.89 -11.13 -24.83
N ASP A 411 -14.82 -10.61 -25.46
CA ASP A 411 -13.46 -11.12 -25.28
C ASP A 411 -12.98 -10.97 -23.83
N PHE A 412 -13.43 -9.92 -23.14
CA PHE A 412 -13.16 -9.72 -21.71
C PHE A 412 -13.93 -10.73 -20.86
N VAL A 413 -15.21 -10.94 -21.15
CA VAL A 413 -16.03 -11.95 -20.45
C VAL A 413 -15.44 -13.35 -20.58
N ASP A 414 -14.99 -13.73 -21.78
CA ASP A 414 -14.34 -15.01 -22.07
C ASP A 414 -13.02 -15.15 -21.32
N TYR A 415 -12.24 -14.07 -21.26
CA TYR A 415 -11.00 -14.04 -20.50
C TYR A 415 -11.24 -14.21 -19.00
N VAL A 416 -12.21 -13.51 -18.41
CA VAL A 416 -12.57 -13.63 -16.99
C VAL A 416 -13.04 -15.05 -16.65
N GLU A 417 -13.76 -15.72 -17.55
CA GLU A 417 -14.14 -17.14 -17.40
C GLU A 417 -12.90 -18.03 -17.21
N SER A 418 -11.86 -17.81 -18.02
CA SER A 418 -10.59 -18.53 -17.91
C SER A 418 -9.85 -18.24 -16.59
N VAL A 419 -9.83 -16.98 -16.15
CA VAL A 419 -9.22 -16.56 -14.88
C VAL A 419 -9.92 -17.24 -13.70
N CYS A 420 -11.25 -17.30 -13.71
CA CYS A 420 -12.02 -17.94 -12.65
C CYS A 420 -11.74 -19.44 -12.57
N ALA A 421 -11.62 -20.12 -13.72
CA ALA A 421 -11.27 -21.53 -13.77
C ALA A 421 -9.84 -21.80 -13.27
N GLU A 422 -8.87 -21.01 -13.73
CA GLU A 422 -7.47 -21.12 -13.31
C GLU A 422 -7.33 -20.82 -11.81
N PHE A 423 -8.00 -19.80 -11.27
CA PHE A 423 -7.97 -19.51 -9.83
C PHE A 423 -8.43 -20.69 -8.97
N ARG A 424 -9.48 -21.40 -9.38
CA ARG A 424 -9.95 -22.60 -8.67
C ARG A 424 -8.93 -23.73 -8.74
N GLU A 425 -8.28 -23.93 -9.89
CA GLU A 425 -7.17 -24.88 -10.03
C GLU A 425 -5.99 -24.52 -9.11
N LEU A 426 -5.60 -23.24 -9.06
CA LEU A 426 -4.56 -22.77 -8.15
C LEU A 426 -4.94 -23.08 -6.70
N TYR A 427 -6.13 -22.66 -6.28
CA TYR A 427 -6.60 -22.82 -4.91
C TYR A 427 -6.62 -24.28 -4.47
N ASP A 428 -7.14 -25.19 -5.31
CA ASP A 428 -7.23 -26.63 -5.02
C ASP A 428 -5.84 -27.28 -4.84
N ASN A 429 -4.81 -26.75 -5.51
CA ASN A 429 -3.45 -27.27 -5.40
C ASN A 429 -2.64 -26.67 -4.24
N ILE A 430 -2.89 -25.41 -3.88
CA ILE A 430 -1.98 -24.63 -3.00
C ILE A 430 -2.58 -24.23 -1.65
N LYS A 431 -3.90 -24.36 -1.45
CA LYS A 431 -4.49 -24.01 -0.15
C LYS A 431 -4.00 -24.98 0.93
N GLY A 432 -3.67 -24.42 2.11
CA GLY A 432 -3.31 -25.19 3.29
C GLY A 432 -1.89 -25.76 3.28
N THR A 433 -1.06 -25.34 2.33
CA THR A 433 0.35 -25.72 2.27
C THR A 433 1.27 -24.51 2.31
N THR A 434 2.58 -24.76 2.29
CA THR A 434 3.62 -23.73 2.32
C THR A 434 4.45 -23.87 1.04
N PRO A 435 4.62 -22.80 0.24
CA PRO A 435 5.55 -22.84 -0.88
C PRO A 435 6.99 -23.04 -0.37
N TYR A 436 7.83 -23.64 -1.20
CA TYR A 436 9.27 -23.63 -1.01
C TYR A 436 9.79 -22.20 -1.16
N CYS A 437 10.54 -21.76 -0.16
CA CYS A 437 11.31 -20.52 -0.22
C CYS A 437 12.78 -20.86 -0.05
N ILE A 438 13.63 -20.33 -0.93
CA ILE A 438 15.07 -20.62 -0.92
C ILE A 438 15.80 -19.82 0.18
N LYS A 439 15.32 -18.61 0.47
CA LYS A 439 15.90 -17.68 1.44
C LYS A 439 14.83 -16.85 2.14
N LYS A 440 15.17 -16.34 3.31
CA LYS A 440 14.42 -15.34 4.06
C LYS A 440 14.98 -13.95 3.83
N VAL A 441 14.15 -13.07 3.30
CA VAL A 441 14.49 -11.71 2.91
C VAL A 441 13.73 -10.72 3.79
N ALA A 442 14.44 -9.76 4.39
CA ALA A 442 13.83 -8.72 5.21
C ALA A 442 13.98 -7.35 4.55
N VAL A 443 12.87 -6.66 4.30
CA VAL A 443 12.86 -5.26 3.88
C VAL A 443 12.92 -4.38 5.12
N LEU A 444 14.01 -3.61 5.27
CA LEU A 444 14.28 -2.74 6.42
C LEU A 444 13.97 -1.26 6.08
N ASN A 445 13.07 -0.66 6.85
CA ASN A 445 12.65 0.74 6.74
C ASN A 445 12.14 1.27 8.11
N CYS A 446 11.57 2.48 8.19
CA CYS A 446 11.07 3.05 9.45
C CYS A 446 9.71 2.51 9.92
N TRP A 447 8.96 1.82 9.06
CA TRP A 447 7.60 1.34 9.31
C TRP A 447 7.53 -0.15 9.63
N GLY A 448 8.44 -0.94 9.06
CA GLY A 448 8.45 -2.39 9.18
C GLY A 448 7.13 -3.03 8.80
N LYS A 449 6.70 -4.01 9.61
CA LYS A 449 5.50 -4.83 9.37
C LYS A 449 4.22 -4.01 9.18
N MET A 450 4.10 -2.85 9.83
CA MET A 450 2.91 -1.99 9.75
C MET A 450 2.58 -1.53 8.32
N ARG A 451 3.59 -1.51 7.43
CA ARG A 451 3.42 -1.13 6.01
C ARG A 451 3.86 -2.26 5.06
N ALA A 452 3.86 -3.50 5.52
CA ALA A 452 4.22 -4.67 4.71
C ALA A 452 3.49 -4.64 3.36
N TRP A 453 4.22 -4.84 2.27
CA TRP A 453 3.74 -4.78 0.87
C TRP A 453 3.24 -3.42 0.37
N GLY A 454 3.09 -2.46 1.27
CA GLY A 454 2.65 -1.11 1.01
C GLY A 454 3.78 -0.12 0.71
N ASN A 455 5.04 -0.56 0.76
CA ASN A 455 6.20 0.30 0.58
C ASN A 455 6.14 1.11 -0.72
N HIS A 456 6.56 2.37 -0.65
CA HIS A 456 6.56 3.33 -1.75
C HIS A 456 5.18 3.73 -2.30
N MET A 457 4.08 3.26 -1.72
CA MET A 457 2.72 3.53 -2.18
C MET A 457 2.20 4.87 -1.62
N VAL A 458 1.87 5.79 -2.52
CA VAL A 458 1.21 7.07 -2.17
C VAL A 458 -0.27 6.96 -2.47
N HIS A 459 -0.60 6.65 -3.72
CA HIS A 459 -1.93 6.24 -4.15
C HIS A 459 -1.93 4.72 -4.33
N HIS A 460 -3.03 4.05 -3.98
CA HIS A 460 -3.15 2.60 -4.09
C HIS A 460 -2.87 2.14 -5.53
N ALA A 461 -1.89 1.23 -5.69
CA ALA A 461 -1.46 0.65 -6.97
C ALA A 461 -1.01 1.63 -8.07
N ILE A 462 -0.84 2.92 -7.77
CA ILE A 462 -0.36 3.92 -8.74
C ILE A 462 1.04 4.36 -8.30
N TYR A 463 2.00 4.16 -9.19
CA TYR A 463 3.39 4.53 -9.00
C TYR A 463 3.75 5.70 -9.92
N PHE A 464 4.61 6.57 -9.41
CA PHE A 464 5.07 7.77 -10.07
C PHE A 464 6.47 7.56 -10.60
N LYS A 465 6.90 8.46 -11.48
CA LYS A 465 8.27 8.50 -12.00
C LYS A 465 9.30 8.37 -10.88
N GLN A 466 9.08 9.04 -9.75
CA GLN A 466 9.99 9.11 -8.62
C GLN A 466 10.16 7.79 -7.84
N ASN A 467 9.20 6.85 -7.92
CA ASN A 467 9.19 5.69 -7.03
C ASN A 467 9.00 4.33 -7.72
N TYR A 468 8.64 4.27 -9.00
CA TYR A 468 8.39 2.99 -9.68
C TYR A 468 9.65 2.09 -9.73
N SER A 469 10.83 2.70 -9.72
CA SER A 469 12.12 2.01 -9.67
C SER A 469 12.40 1.34 -8.30
N TYR A 470 11.66 1.72 -7.26
CA TYR A 470 11.73 1.14 -5.92
C TYR A 470 10.59 0.18 -5.64
N ALA A 471 9.37 0.59 -6.02
CA ALA A 471 8.21 -0.29 -5.99
C ALA A 471 8.43 -1.58 -6.80
N GLY A 472 9.25 -1.53 -7.85
CA GLY A 472 9.65 -2.70 -8.62
C GLY A 472 10.33 -3.81 -7.81
N ILE A 473 11.08 -3.46 -6.75
CA ILE A 473 11.66 -4.44 -5.82
C ILE A 473 10.55 -5.18 -5.07
N ILE A 474 9.58 -4.44 -4.53
CA ILE A 474 8.46 -5.00 -3.76
C ILE A 474 7.58 -5.88 -4.64
N GLU A 475 7.32 -5.44 -5.88
CA GLU A 475 6.57 -6.22 -6.86
C GLU A 475 7.32 -7.51 -7.28
N ALA A 476 8.63 -7.44 -7.50
CA ALA A 476 9.45 -8.63 -7.79
C ALA A 476 9.39 -9.65 -6.66
N LEU A 477 9.56 -9.19 -5.41
CA LEU A 477 9.49 -10.01 -4.19
C LEU A 477 8.12 -10.67 -3.99
N SER A 478 7.03 -10.02 -4.41
CA SER A 478 5.66 -10.48 -4.15
C SER A 478 5.36 -11.90 -4.69
N GLY A 479 5.96 -12.23 -5.84
CA GLY A 479 5.82 -13.52 -6.52
C GLY A 479 7.08 -14.41 -6.53
N ALA A 480 8.19 -13.95 -5.95
CA ALA A 480 9.45 -14.71 -5.92
C ALA A 480 9.45 -15.80 -4.82
N PRO A 481 10.25 -16.88 -4.95
CA PRO A 481 10.35 -17.97 -3.97
C PRO A 481 11.18 -17.58 -2.73
N PHE A 482 10.83 -16.47 -2.09
CA PHE A 482 11.47 -15.98 -0.87
C PHE A 482 10.45 -15.87 0.27
N ASP A 483 10.91 -16.13 1.50
CA ASP A 483 10.14 -15.82 2.70
C ASP A 483 10.40 -14.35 3.04
N VAL A 484 9.44 -13.48 2.72
CA VAL A 484 9.62 -12.03 2.81
C VAL A 484 9.07 -11.51 4.15
N LYS A 485 9.90 -10.81 4.90
CA LYS A 485 9.56 -10.09 6.13
C LYS A 485 9.77 -8.60 5.93
N PHE A 486 9.05 -7.80 6.72
CA PHE A 486 9.24 -6.35 6.80
C PHE A 486 9.59 -6.01 8.24
N ILE A 487 10.75 -5.40 8.45
CA ILE A 487 11.26 -5.06 9.76
C ILE A 487 11.54 -3.57 9.85
N SER A 488 11.43 -3.03 11.07
CA SER A 488 11.70 -1.65 11.36
C SER A 488 13.08 -1.43 12.00
N PHE A 489 13.58 -0.21 11.96
CA PHE A 489 14.74 0.19 12.77
C PHE A 489 14.51 0.06 14.27
N GLU A 490 13.26 0.26 14.73
CA GLU A 490 12.88 0.06 16.12
C GLU A 490 12.91 -1.42 16.48
N ASP A 491 12.50 -2.31 15.58
CA ASP A 491 12.53 -3.75 15.83
C ASP A 491 13.97 -4.23 16.13
N ILE A 492 14.98 -3.65 15.46
CA ILE A 492 16.41 -3.92 15.71
C ILE A 492 16.85 -3.41 17.09
N LEU A 493 16.29 -2.29 17.56
CA LEU A 493 16.58 -1.77 18.89
C LEU A 493 15.92 -2.59 20.00
N GLU A 494 14.70 -3.06 19.76
CA GLU A 494 13.89 -3.79 20.73
C GLU A 494 14.32 -5.26 20.83
N ASP A 495 14.69 -5.89 19.71
CA ASP A 495 15.13 -7.28 19.64
C ASP A 495 16.49 -7.41 18.93
N LYS A 496 17.53 -7.66 19.74
CA LYS A 496 18.91 -7.87 19.25
C LYS A 496 19.07 -9.12 18.40
N ASP A 497 18.14 -10.05 18.48
CA ASP A 497 18.21 -11.35 17.81
C ASP A 497 17.38 -11.38 16.51
N ILE A 498 16.66 -10.31 16.18
CA ILE A 498 15.76 -10.26 15.01
C ILE A 498 16.46 -10.60 13.69
N LEU A 499 17.75 -10.25 13.56
CA LEU A 499 18.55 -10.50 12.36
C LEU A 499 19.07 -11.93 12.24
N LYS A 500 19.03 -12.76 13.31
CA LYS A 500 19.60 -14.11 13.30
C LYS A 500 18.85 -15.09 12.39
N ASP A 501 17.57 -14.84 12.15
CA ASP A 501 16.68 -15.69 11.34
C ASP A 501 16.56 -15.19 9.88
N ILE A 502 17.26 -14.11 9.54
CA ILE A 502 17.21 -13.45 8.22
C ILE A 502 18.43 -13.89 7.41
N ASP A 503 18.25 -14.15 6.11
CA ASP A 503 19.39 -14.41 5.21
C ASP A 503 19.85 -13.12 4.50
N VAL A 504 18.91 -12.27 4.08
CA VAL A 504 19.20 -11.02 3.35
C VAL A 504 18.40 -9.84 3.88
N ILE A 505 19.06 -8.69 4.05
CA ILE A 505 18.40 -7.40 4.31
C ILE A 505 18.35 -6.59 3.01
N ILE A 506 17.20 -5.97 2.72
CA ILE A 506 17.02 -5.01 1.62
C ILE A 506 16.69 -3.64 2.20
N ASN A 507 17.43 -2.62 1.80
CA ASN A 507 17.14 -1.22 2.09
C ASN A 507 17.00 -0.47 0.75
N VAL A 508 15.82 0.12 0.50
CA VAL A 508 15.43 0.59 -0.84
C VAL A 508 14.72 1.94 -0.76
N GLY A 509 15.16 2.91 -1.56
CA GLY A 509 14.54 4.22 -1.69
C GLY A 509 15.53 5.39 -1.75
N ASP A 510 15.02 6.61 -1.57
CA ASP A 510 15.83 7.84 -1.52
C ASP A 510 16.33 8.12 -0.11
N ALA A 511 17.46 8.81 0.00
CA ALA A 511 18.06 9.17 1.28
C ALA A 511 17.11 10.02 2.12
N ASP A 512 17.28 9.98 3.44
CA ASP A 512 16.50 10.79 4.38
C ASP A 512 14.96 10.61 4.27
N THR A 513 14.52 9.49 3.72
CA THR A 513 13.11 9.06 3.73
C THR A 513 12.89 7.93 4.71
N ALA A 514 11.64 7.70 5.10
CA ALA A 514 11.24 6.55 5.91
C ALA A 514 11.52 5.20 5.25
N GLN A 515 11.70 5.15 3.93
CA GLN A 515 11.98 3.91 3.21
C GLN A 515 13.45 3.48 3.37
N THR A 516 14.37 4.46 3.48
CA THR A 516 15.81 4.20 3.66
C THR A 516 16.26 4.34 5.09
N GLY A 517 15.76 5.32 5.85
CA GLY A 517 16.00 5.47 7.30
C GLY A 517 16.62 6.79 7.73
N GLY A 518 17.30 7.54 6.85
CA GLY A 518 17.95 8.81 7.22
C GLY A 518 18.83 8.70 8.48
N GLU A 519 18.58 9.58 9.46
CA GLU A 519 19.36 9.66 10.71
C GLU A 519 19.37 8.37 11.54
N TRP A 520 18.44 7.42 11.32
CA TRP A 520 18.49 6.10 11.98
C TRP A 520 19.83 5.38 11.75
N TRP A 521 20.51 5.64 10.64
CA TRP A 521 21.83 5.07 10.35
C TRP A 521 22.96 5.66 11.19
N CYS A 522 22.78 6.84 11.79
CA CYS A 522 23.70 7.42 12.76
C CYS A 522 23.61 6.74 14.13
N ASN A 523 22.57 5.95 14.39
CA ASN A 523 22.48 5.18 15.62
C ASN A 523 23.52 4.04 15.60
N PRO A 524 24.50 4.04 16.53
CA PRO A 524 25.57 3.05 16.51
C PRO A 524 25.08 1.64 16.79
N VAL A 525 23.94 1.46 17.47
CA VAL A 525 23.36 0.12 17.72
C VAL A 525 22.87 -0.50 16.42
N ILE A 526 22.16 0.28 15.60
CA ILE A 526 21.59 -0.17 14.34
C ILE A 526 22.66 -0.44 13.31
N SER A 527 23.51 0.56 13.04
CA SER A 527 24.54 0.43 12.02
C SER A 527 25.54 -0.67 12.35
N SER A 528 25.89 -0.87 13.64
CA SER A 528 26.76 -1.98 14.04
C SER A 528 26.06 -3.33 13.95
N ALA A 529 24.78 -3.44 14.31
CA ALA A 529 24.03 -4.70 14.18
C ALA A 529 23.93 -5.15 12.72
N VAL A 530 23.65 -4.23 11.79
CA VAL A 530 23.61 -4.53 10.35
C VAL A 530 25.01 -4.89 9.82
N LYS A 531 26.06 -4.17 10.23
CA LYS A 531 27.45 -4.51 9.87
C LYS A 531 27.85 -5.89 10.40
N GLU A 532 27.52 -6.21 11.64
CA GLU A 532 27.80 -7.52 12.25
C GLU A 532 27.06 -8.65 11.53
N PHE A 533 25.79 -8.43 11.19
CA PHE A 533 24.99 -9.35 10.39
C PHE A 533 25.68 -9.69 9.07
N VAL A 534 26.08 -8.67 8.29
CA VAL A 534 26.77 -8.89 7.01
C VAL A 534 28.14 -9.53 7.23
N TYR A 535 28.93 -9.02 8.18
CA TYR A 535 30.26 -9.55 8.47
C TYR A 535 30.26 -11.05 8.78
N ASN A 536 29.19 -11.54 9.43
CA ASN A 536 29.06 -12.94 9.82
C ASN A 536 28.44 -13.85 8.74
N GLY A 537 28.10 -13.33 7.56
CA GLY A 537 27.61 -14.13 6.43
C GLY A 537 26.23 -13.74 5.90
N GLY A 538 25.57 -12.74 6.50
CA GLY A 538 24.32 -12.21 5.98
C GLY A 538 24.52 -11.44 4.66
N GLY A 539 23.52 -11.49 3.78
CA GLY A 539 23.50 -10.69 2.56
C GLY A 539 22.85 -9.33 2.78
N ILE A 540 23.32 -8.28 2.10
CA ILE A 540 22.63 -6.99 2.08
C ILE A 540 22.48 -6.46 0.65
N ILE A 541 21.31 -5.93 0.32
CA ILE A 541 21.04 -5.29 -0.96
C ILE A 541 20.57 -3.87 -0.70
N GLY A 542 21.27 -2.91 -1.29
CA GLY A 542 20.96 -1.50 -1.22
C GLY A 542 20.47 -1.00 -2.57
N VAL A 543 19.32 -0.33 -2.62
CA VAL A 543 18.72 0.15 -3.87
C VAL A 543 18.42 1.65 -3.80
N GLY A 544 18.92 2.42 -4.76
CA GLY A 544 18.79 3.89 -4.78
C GLY A 544 19.85 4.54 -3.89
N GLU A 545 19.45 5.09 -2.75
CA GLU A 545 20.32 5.74 -1.76
C GLU A 545 20.31 4.98 -0.42
N PRO A 546 20.74 3.70 -0.40
CA PRO A 546 20.67 2.86 0.78
C PRO A 546 21.58 3.39 1.88
N SER A 547 21.13 3.35 3.13
CA SER A 547 21.85 3.94 4.26
C SER A 547 22.22 5.43 4.10
N GLY A 548 21.52 6.15 3.22
CA GLY A 548 21.79 7.55 2.90
C GLY A 548 21.38 8.51 4.01
N HIS A 549 22.39 9.17 4.58
CA HIS A 549 22.26 10.33 5.46
C HIS A 549 23.64 10.98 5.58
N GLN A 550 23.76 12.28 5.31
CA GLN A 550 25.07 12.95 5.34
C GLN A 550 25.57 13.14 6.77
N ALA A 551 26.46 12.26 7.24
CA ALA A 551 27.05 12.34 8.58
C ALA A 551 28.41 11.64 8.66
N ASN A 552 29.23 12.07 9.62
CA ASN A 552 30.47 11.40 10.01
C ASN A 552 31.47 11.12 8.86
N GLY A 553 31.45 11.94 7.80
CA GLY A 553 32.37 11.83 6.66
C GLY A 553 31.88 10.97 5.49
N HIS A 554 30.69 10.37 5.58
CA HIS A 554 30.07 9.57 4.53
C HIS A 554 28.63 10.01 4.26
N PHE A 555 28.13 9.75 3.05
CA PHE A 555 26.70 9.90 2.76
C PHE A 555 25.98 8.56 2.95
N PHE A 556 26.45 7.50 2.29
CA PHE A 556 26.04 6.15 2.65
C PHE A 556 26.77 5.71 3.93
N GLN A 557 26.04 5.62 5.04
CA GLN A 557 26.63 5.23 6.33
C GLN A 557 27.20 3.80 6.33
N LEU A 558 26.78 2.98 5.36
CA LEU A 558 27.33 1.66 5.06
C LEU A 558 28.14 1.63 3.75
N ALA A 559 28.72 2.74 3.30
CA ALA A 559 29.51 2.82 2.06
C ALA A 559 30.59 1.74 1.96
N ASN A 560 31.29 1.46 3.07
CA ASN A 560 32.32 0.42 3.14
C ASN A 560 31.77 -1.01 3.06
N VAL A 561 30.48 -1.21 3.34
CA VAL A 561 29.78 -2.48 3.19
C VAL A 561 29.33 -2.63 1.74
N PHE A 562 28.61 -1.65 1.20
CA PHE A 562 28.13 -1.68 -0.19
C PHE A 562 29.24 -1.54 -1.22
N GLY A 563 30.38 -0.98 -0.85
CA GLY A 563 31.50 -0.72 -1.75
C GLY A 563 31.23 0.44 -2.73
N VAL A 564 30.20 1.24 -2.49
CA VAL A 564 29.87 2.43 -3.29
C VAL A 564 29.59 3.61 -2.38
N GLU A 565 29.66 4.81 -2.94
CA GLU A 565 29.31 6.07 -2.29
C GLU A 565 28.69 7.01 -3.32
N GLU A 566 27.92 8.00 -2.86
CA GLU A 566 27.40 9.07 -3.70
C GLU A 566 28.22 10.35 -3.51
N GLU A 567 28.68 10.97 -4.60
CA GLU A 567 29.31 12.28 -4.53
C GLU A 567 28.27 13.38 -4.24
N ARG A 568 28.54 14.17 -3.19
CA ARG A 568 27.68 15.26 -2.69
C ARG A 568 28.38 16.63 -2.76
N ASP A 569 29.29 16.80 -3.71
CA ASP A 569 30.23 17.91 -3.89
C ASP A 569 31.34 18.03 -2.82
N PHE A 570 31.40 17.10 -1.86
CA PHE A 570 32.36 17.14 -0.76
C PHE A 570 33.67 16.41 -1.06
N THR A 571 33.70 15.56 -2.09
CA THR A 571 34.88 14.76 -2.43
C THR A 571 35.38 14.97 -3.87
N LEU A 572 35.01 16.07 -4.51
CA LEU A 572 35.44 16.42 -5.87
C LEU A 572 36.97 16.51 -6.05
N GLY A 573 37.70 16.79 -4.97
CA GLY A 573 39.16 16.80 -4.96
C GLY A 573 39.82 15.41 -5.00
N TYR A 574 39.03 14.33 -4.88
CA TYR A 574 39.48 12.94 -4.97
C TYR A 574 39.06 12.35 -6.31
N ASP A 575 40.04 11.96 -7.11
CA ASP A 575 39.79 11.20 -8.34
C ASP A 575 39.12 9.85 -8.02
N LYS A 576 38.17 9.46 -8.85
CA LYS A 576 37.44 8.19 -8.77
C LYS A 576 37.91 7.31 -9.94
N TYR A 577 38.36 6.09 -9.65
CA TYR A 577 39.05 5.25 -10.64
C TYR A 577 38.36 3.93 -10.98
N ASN A 578 37.48 3.42 -10.10
CA ASN A 578 36.86 2.11 -10.26
C ASN A 578 35.58 2.18 -11.13
N TRP A 579 35.73 1.89 -12.43
CA TRP A 579 34.67 2.03 -13.43
C TRP A 579 34.55 0.85 -14.40
N GLU A 580 35.40 -0.17 -14.27
CA GLU A 580 35.45 -1.26 -15.23
C GLU A 580 34.26 -2.22 -15.02
N ASN A 581 33.49 -2.49 -16.08
CA ASN A 581 32.36 -3.40 -16.00
C ASN A 581 32.83 -4.86 -16.11
N HIS A 582 32.41 -5.70 -15.19
CA HIS A 582 32.76 -7.12 -15.15
C HIS A 582 31.54 -8.02 -15.35
N SER A 583 31.71 -9.11 -16.12
CA SER A 583 30.71 -10.19 -16.19
C SER A 583 30.56 -10.88 -14.84
N HIS A 584 29.33 -11.26 -14.49
CA HIS A 584 29.04 -11.76 -13.15
C HIS A 584 27.82 -12.68 -13.10
N PHE A 585 27.70 -13.49 -12.04
CA PHE A 585 26.56 -14.40 -11.83
C PHE A 585 25.20 -13.67 -11.82
N ILE A 586 25.18 -12.44 -11.29
CA ILE A 586 23.97 -11.61 -11.16
C ILE A 586 23.41 -11.22 -12.54
N THR A 587 24.28 -10.87 -13.49
CA THR A 587 23.92 -10.36 -14.81
C THR A 587 23.84 -11.45 -15.89
N ALA A 588 23.95 -12.72 -15.51
CA ALA A 588 24.08 -13.84 -16.46
C ALA A 588 22.83 -14.06 -17.35
N ASP A 589 21.64 -13.67 -16.90
CA ASP A 589 20.38 -13.76 -17.67
C ASP A 589 19.94 -12.39 -18.22
N SER A 590 20.76 -11.35 -18.05
CA SER A 590 20.43 -10.00 -18.51
C SER A 590 20.71 -9.83 -20.00
N GLN A 591 19.92 -8.97 -20.65
CA GLN A 591 20.17 -8.50 -22.00
C GLN A 591 21.42 -7.61 -22.05
N GLU A 592 21.79 -7.14 -23.25
CA GLU A 592 22.90 -6.20 -23.43
C GLU A 592 22.75 -4.93 -22.60
N ARG A 593 21.51 -4.53 -22.29
CA ARG A 593 21.20 -3.37 -21.45
C ARG A 593 20.14 -3.72 -20.41
N ILE A 594 20.44 -3.42 -19.15
CA ILE A 594 19.53 -3.56 -18.01
C ILE A 594 18.77 -2.25 -17.79
N ASP A 595 17.45 -2.33 -17.56
CA ASP A 595 16.64 -1.17 -17.21
C ASP A 595 16.68 -0.93 -15.69
N PHE A 596 17.41 0.10 -15.28
CA PHE A 596 17.47 0.56 -13.87
C PHE A 596 16.43 1.64 -13.53
N GLY A 597 15.56 2.02 -14.48
CA GLY A 597 14.56 3.08 -14.31
C GLY A 597 15.16 4.45 -13.98
N GLU A 598 14.57 5.17 -13.02
CA GLU A 598 15.13 6.41 -12.48
C GLU A 598 16.33 6.09 -11.58
N SER A 599 17.49 5.96 -12.22
CA SER A 599 18.75 5.71 -11.52
C SER A 599 19.26 6.94 -10.75
N ARG A 600 20.02 6.69 -9.69
CA ARG A 600 20.81 7.72 -9.00
C ARG A 600 22.03 8.14 -9.81
N LYS A 601 22.35 9.43 -9.69
CA LYS A 601 23.50 10.07 -10.33
C LYS A 601 24.68 10.12 -9.36
N TYR A 602 25.87 10.29 -9.91
CA TYR A 602 27.09 10.53 -9.13
C TYR A 602 27.51 9.41 -8.17
N ILE A 603 27.01 8.21 -8.40
CA ILE A 603 27.41 7.02 -7.65
C ILE A 603 28.74 6.52 -8.21
N TYR A 604 29.71 6.32 -7.32
CA TYR A 604 31.01 5.78 -7.67
C TYR A 604 31.38 4.58 -6.79
N ALA A 605 32.17 3.66 -7.34
CA ALA A 605 32.66 2.51 -6.61
C ALA A 605 33.93 2.83 -5.83
N LEU A 606 34.04 2.24 -4.64
CA LEU A 606 35.26 2.20 -3.83
C LEU A 606 36.21 1.13 -4.38
N GLU A 607 37.49 1.18 -4.01
CA GLU A 607 38.56 0.34 -4.59
C GLU A 607 38.29 -1.18 -4.52
N ASN A 608 37.62 -1.66 -3.48
CA ASN A 608 37.38 -3.10 -3.26
C ASN A 608 36.10 -3.63 -3.92
N ALA A 609 35.25 -2.76 -4.47
CA ALA A 609 34.00 -3.17 -5.09
C ALA A 609 34.23 -3.66 -6.52
N GLN A 610 33.45 -4.64 -6.95
CA GLN A 610 33.40 -5.07 -8.34
C GLN A 610 32.22 -4.40 -9.03
N VAL A 611 32.50 -3.54 -10.01
CA VAL A 611 31.46 -2.88 -10.82
C VAL A 611 30.94 -3.87 -11.86
N LEU A 612 29.63 -4.07 -11.89
CA LEU A 612 28.98 -4.95 -12.87
C LEU A 612 28.43 -4.13 -14.04
N VAL A 613 27.84 -2.97 -13.73
CA VAL A 613 27.37 -2.01 -14.72
C VAL A 613 27.68 -0.60 -14.26
N SER A 614 28.38 0.12 -15.11
CA SER A 614 28.53 1.57 -15.08
C SER A 614 28.24 2.15 -16.46
N GLU A 615 27.59 3.31 -16.47
CA GLU A 615 27.24 4.09 -17.66
C GLU A 615 27.63 5.55 -17.38
N ASP A 616 28.32 6.21 -18.31
CA ASP A 616 28.72 7.62 -18.18
C ASP A 616 29.44 7.99 -16.86
N LYS A 617 30.28 7.07 -16.35
CA LYS A 617 30.94 7.18 -15.03
C LYS A 617 29.97 7.31 -13.86
N GLU A 618 28.86 6.59 -13.94
CA GLU A 618 27.94 6.36 -12.84
C GLU A 618 27.75 4.87 -12.66
N VAL A 619 28.00 4.37 -11.44
CA VAL A 619 27.76 2.98 -11.10
C VAL A 619 26.27 2.73 -10.98
N LYS A 620 25.76 1.77 -11.75
CA LYS A 620 24.35 1.33 -11.73
C LYS A 620 24.16 0.01 -10.98
N LEU A 621 25.17 -0.86 -11.03
CA LEU A 621 25.18 -2.14 -10.32
C LEU A 621 26.62 -2.45 -9.89
N ALA A 622 26.81 -2.71 -8.60
CA ALA A 622 28.09 -3.13 -8.04
C ALA A 622 27.91 -4.14 -6.92
N VAL A 623 28.97 -4.87 -6.63
CA VAL A 623 29.01 -5.84 -5.55
C VAL A 623 30.27 -5.67 -4.72
N ASN A 624 30.19 -6.05 -3.44
CA ASN A 624 31.32 -5.97 -2.52
C ASN A 624 31.27 -7.10 -1.48
N GLU A 625 32.43 -7.61 -1.08
CA GLU A 625 32.54 -8.58 0.02
C GLU A 625 32.85 -7.84 1.33
N PHE A 626 32.19 -8.24 2.43
CA PHE A 626 32.42 -7.65 3.75
C PHE A 626 32.42 -8.75 4.82
N GLY A 627 33.62 -9.14 5.26
CA GLY A 627 33.79 -10.29 6.16
C GLY A 627 33.44 -11.60 5.44
N LYS A 628 32.46 -12.34 5.96
CA LYS A 628 31.94 -13.58 5.34
C LYS A 628 30.70 -13.34 4.47
N GLY A 629 30.07 -12.17 4.57
CA GLY A 629 28.89 -11.82 3.80
C GLY A 629 29.21 -10.91 2.63
N ARG A 630 28.15 -10.53 1.93
CA ARG A 630 28.24 -9.84 0.64
C ARG A 630 27.16 -8.78 0.50
N ALA A 631 27.52 -7.71 -0.19
CA ALA A 631 26.66 -6.58 -0.44
C ALA A 631 26.46 -6.38 -1.94
N VAL A 632 25.22 -6.04 -2.33
CA VAL A 632 24.88 -5.64 -3.69
C VAL A 632 24.32 -4.23 -3.65
N TYR A 633 24.81 -3.37 -4.54
CA TYR A 633 24.24 -2.05 -4.78
C TYR A 633 23.56 -2.01 -6.15
N ILE A 634 22.34 -1.46 -6.21
CA ILE A 634 21.56 -1.27 -7.44
C ILE A 634 21.03 0.17 -7.48
N SER A 635 21.20 0.91 -8.56
CA SER A 635 20.75 2.32 -8.61
C SER A 635 19.23 2.50 -8.66
N GLY A 636 18.49 1.47 -9.05
CA GLY A 636 17.04 1.41 -9.23
C GLY A 636 16.65 0.11 -9.95
N LEU A 637 15.46 -0.43 -9.72
CA LEU A 637 15.06 -1.71 -10.31
C LEU A 637 13.55 -1.78 -10.57
N PRO A 638 13.04 -1.20 -11.68
CA PRO A 638 11.64 -1.33 -12.05
C PRO A 638 11.26 -2.79 -12.29
N TYR A 639 9.99 -3.12 -12.05
CA TYR A 639 9.53 -4.50 -12.20
C TYR A 639 9.48 -4.92 -13.68
N SER A 640 10.15 -6.03 -13.97
CA SER A 640 10.02 -6.81 -15.19
C SER A 640 10.42 -8.26 -14.86
N PHE A 641 10.15 -9.23 -15.73
CA PHE A 641 10.60 -10.61 -15.51
C PHE A 641 12.13 -10.71 -15.44
N GLU A 642 12.82 -9.94 -16.28
CA GLU A 642 14.29 -9.86 -16.31
C GLU A 642 14.84 -9.25 -15.02
N ASN A 643 14.29 -8.12 -14.56
CA ASN A 643 14.72 -7.49 -13.32
C ASN A 643 14.36 -8.32 -12.07
N SER A 644 13.24 -9.05 -12.11
CA SER A 644 12.91 -10.04 -11.08
C SER A 644 13.97 -11.15 -11.02
N ARG A 645 14.45 -11.64 -12.18
CA ARG A 645 15.55 -12.61 -12.26
C ARG A 645 16.87 -12.03 -11.76
N LEU A 646 17.17 -10.77 -12.10
CA LEU A 646 18.36 -10.07 -11.61
C LEU A 646 18.33 -9.97 -10.08
N LEU A 647 17.22 -9.56 -9.47
CA LEU A 647 17.06 -9.51 -8.02
C LEU A 647 17.18 -10.90 -7.38
N TYR A 648 16.58 -11.92 -7.99
CA TYR A 648 16.70 -13.30 -7.51
C TYR A 648 18.17 -13.75 -7.44
N ARG A 649 18.93 -13.49 -8.51
CA ARG A 649 20.37 -13.81 -8.56
C ARG A 649 21.18 -12.96 -7.58
N ALA A 650 20.83 -11.68 -7.40
CA ALA A 650 21.47 -10.81 -6.41
C ALA A 650 21.29 -11.34 -4.98
N ILE A 651 20.09 -11.82 -4.63
CA ILE A 651 19.81 -12.43 -3.32
C ILE A 651 20.65 -13.70 -3.12
N LEU A 652 20.68 -14.61 -4.09
CA LEU A 652 21.50 -15.84 -3.98
C LEU A 652 22.99 -15.52 -3.88
N TRP A 653 23.50 -14.60 -4.71
CA TRP A 653 24.91 -14.23 -4.66
C TRP A 653 25.28 -13.57 -3.33
N SER A 654 24.42 -12.69 -2.80
CA SER A 654 24.66 -12.00 -1.52
C SER A 654 24.73 -12.95 -0.32
N THR A 655 24.24 -14.18 -0.47
CA THR A 655 24.24 -15.22 0.57
C THR A 655 25.22 -16.36 0.32
N GLY A 656 26.01 -16.31 -0.77
CA GLY A 656 26.96 -17.37 -1.12
C GLY A 656 26.29 -18.64 -1.66
N GLU A 657 25.14 -18.50 -2.30
CA GLU A 657 24.23 -19.60 -2.63
C GLU A 657 24.04 -19.77 -4.15
N GLU A 658 25.04 -19.34 -4.94
CA GLU A 658 25.05 -19.42 -6.40
C GLU A 658 24.87 -20.86 -6.90
N GLU A 659 25.47 -21.83 -6.18
CA GLU A 659 25.38 -23.27 -6.52
C GLU A 659 23.93 -23.81 -6.44
N ASN A 660 23.06 -23.13 -5.71
CA ASN A 660 21.66 -23.53 -5.50
C ASN A 660 20.68 -22.92 -6.50
N ILE A 661 21.16 -22.19 -7.52
CA ILE A 661 20.30 -21.59 -8.54
C ILE A 661 19.39 -22.60 -9.23
N ASN A 662 19.86 -23.82 -9.50
CA ASN A 662 19.11 -24.85 -10.21
C ASN A 662 18.18 -25.67 -9.30
N LYS A 663 17.64 -25.09 -8.22
CA LYS A 663 16.66 -25.74 -7.35
C LYS A 663 15.30 -25.09 -7.53
N TRP A 664 14.36 -25.83 -8.11
CA TRP A 664 13.02 -25.32 -8.46
C TRP A 664 13.13 -24.05 -9.32
N PHE A 665 13.81 -24.19 -10.47
CA PHE A 665 14.25 -23.07 -11.28
C PHE A 665 13.95 -23.31 -12.76
N SER A 666 13.87 -22.23 -13.52
CA SER A 666 13.69 -22.24 -14.97
C SER A 666 14.79 -21.42 -15.61
N THR A 667 15.38 -21.92 -16.70
CA THR A 667 16.38 -21.15 -17.47
C THR A 667 15.81 -19.90 -18.14
N ASN A 668 14.49 -19.81 -18.32
CA ASN A 668 13.82 -18.68 -18.95
C ASN A 668 13.22 -17.78 -17.86
N TYR A 669 13.60 -16.50 -17.81
CA TYR A 669 13.09 -15.57 -16.80
C TYR A 669 11.57 -15.31 -16.92
N SER A 670 10.97 -15.60 -18.07
CA SER A 670 9.53 -15.51 -18.31
C SER A 670 8.74 -16.68 -17.74
N VAL A 671 9.42 -17.74 -17.27
CA VAL A 671 8.82 -18.94 -16.71
C VAL A 671 9.26 -19.11 -15.26
N GLU A 672 8.31 -19.39 -14.37
CA GLU A 672 8.57 -19.59 -12.95
C GLU A 672 8.19 -21.00 -12.49
N VAL A 673 8.93 -21.49 -11.50
CA VAL A 673 8.67 -22.79 -10.86
C VAL A 673 8.26 -22.54 -9.41
N HIS A 674 7.14 -23.14 -9.01
CA HIS A 674 6.62 -23.03 -7.65
C HIS A 674 6.44 -24.42 -7.08
N ALA A 675 7.17 -24.73 -6.01
CA ALA A 675 7.14 -26.05 -5.39
C ALA A 675 6.46 -26.01 -4.01
N TYR A 676 5.73 -27.06 -3.68
CA TYR A 676 4.98 -27.25 -2.44
C TYR A 676 5.35 -28.60 -1.86
N ILE A 677 6.55 -28.68 -1.27
CA ILE A 677 7.19 -29.94 -0.87
C ILE A 677 6.30 -30.77 0.06
N LYS A 678 5.59 -30.13 1.00
CA LYS A 678 4.67 -30.80 1.92
C LYS A 678 3.49 -31.48 1.22
N ASN A 679 3.07 -30.94 0.08
CA ASN A 679 1.96 -31.48 -0.72
C ASN A 679 2.45 -32.41 -1.84
N GLY A 680 3.76 -32.61 -1.99
CA GLY A 680 4.33 -33.44 -3.05
C GLY A 680 4.07 -32.89 -4.45
N LYS A 681 3.88 -31.57 -4.61
CA LYS A 681 3.53 -30.95 -5.90
C LYS A 681 4.43 -29.79 -6.26
N TYR A 682 4.56 -29.52 -7.56
CA TYR A 682 5.07 -28.26 -8.07
C TYR A 682 4.37 -27.88 -9.37
N CYS A 683 4.42 -26.60 -9.74
CA CYS A 683 3.96 -26.14 -11.04
C CYS A 683 5.03 -25.35 -11.77
N VAL A 684 4.93 -25.37 -13.10
CA VAL A 684 5.72 -24.54 -14.01
C VAL A 684 4.74 -23.62 -14.73
N VAL A 685 5.03 -22.32 -14.72
CA VAL A 685 4.09 -21.28 -15.14
C VAL A 685 4.74 -20.36 -16.17
N ASN A 686 4.15 -20.26 -17.35
CA ASN A 686 4.49 -19.23 -18.32
C ASN A 686 3.78 -17.92 -17.95
N ASN A 687 4.55 -16.88 -17.62
CA ASN A 687 4.01 -15.57 -17.23
C ASN A 687 3.78 -14.61 -18.41
N THR A 688 3.93 -15.09 -19.64
CA THR A 688 3.67 -14.29 -20.86
C THR A 688 2.49 -14.85 -21.63
N TYR A 689 1.92 -14.03 -22.52
CA TYR A 689 0.87 -14.45 -23.46
C TYR A 689 1.44 -14.93 -24.81
N GLU A 690 2.70 -15.37 -24.81
CA GLU A 690 3.41 -15.96 -25.95
C GLU A 690 3.96 -17.33 -25.55
N PRO A 691 4.09 -18.31 -26.48
CA PRO A 691 4.74 -19.58 -26.18
C PRO A 691 6.17 -19.40 -25.67
N GLN A 692 6.57 -20.21 -24.69
CA GLN A 692 7.91 -20.15 -24.08
C GLN A 692 8.53 -21.54 -24.02
N SER A 693 9.83 -21.61 -24.28
CA SER A 693 10.64 -22.81 -24.06
C SER A 693 11.56 -22.58 -22.86
N THR A 694 11.78 -23.62 -22.06
CA THR A 694 12.72 -23.57 -20.94
C THR A 694 13.24 -24.95 -20.57
N THR A 695 14.36 -25.00 -19.85
CA THR A 695 14.77 -26.15 -19.05
C THR A 695 14.33 -25.92 -17.61
N VAL A 696 13.48 -26.81 -17.10
CA VAL A 696 12.97 -26.79 -15.73
C VAL A 696 13.86 -27.66 -14.85
N TYR A 697 14.34 -27.12 -13.74
CA TYR A 697 15.09 -27.85 -12.71
C TYR A 697 14.23 -28.13 -11.48
N LYS A 698 14.25 -29.38 -11.02
CA LYS A 698 13.59 -29.83 -9.79
C LYS A 698 14.47 -29.58 -8.55
N GLY A 699 13.93 -29.87 -7.36
CA GLY A 699 14.66 -29.67 -6.10
C GLY A 699 15.93 -30.51 -5.92
N ASP A 700 16.07 -31.61 -6.67
CA ASP A 700 17.27 -32.46 -6.70
C ASP A 700 18.32 -32.01 -7.72
N GLY A 701 18.07 -30.91 -8.45
CA GLY A 701 18.95 -30.38 -9.50
C GLY A 701 18.84 -31.09 -10.85
N THR A 702 17.99 -32.12 -10.99
CA THR A 702 17.72 -32.74 -12.29
C THR A 702 16.81 -31.84 -13.13
N GLY A 703 17.08 -31.77 -14.44
CA GLY A 703 16.38 -30.90 -15.36
C GLY A 703 15.74 -31.63 -16.54
N PHE A 704 14.69 -31.02 -17.10
CA PHE A 704 14.05 -31.46 -18.34
C PHE A 704 13.59 -30.25 -19.17
N ASP A 705 13.58 -30.40 -20.49
CA ASP A 705 13.10 -29.36 -21.40
C ASP A 705 11.57 -29.38 -21.47
N LEU A 706 10.98 -28.19 -21.54
CA LEU A 706 9.54 -27.99 -21.56
C LEU A 706 9.19 -26.82 -22.47
N ASP A 707 8.25 -27.07 -23.38
CA ASP A 707 7.55 -26.04 -24.16
C ASP A 707 6.20 -25.78 -23.50
N LEU A 708 5.90 -24.50 -23.30
CA LEU A 708 4.67 -24.01 -22.68
C LEU A 708 3.92 -23.12 -23.67
N GLU A 709 2.62 -23.35 -23.78
CA GLU A 709 1.72 -22.46 -24.49
C GLU A 709 1.61 -21.10 -23.77
N ALA A 710 1.04 -20.12 -24.46
CA ALA A 710 0.75 -18.80 -23.91
C ALA A 710 -0.01 -18.92 -22.57
N ASN A 711 0.53 -18.28 -21.53
CA ASN A 711 -0.02 -18.22 -20.17
C ASN A 711 -0.24 -19.58 -19.48
N GLN A 712 0.30 -20.68 -20.02
CA GLN A 712 0.05 -22.03 -19.52
C GLN A 712 0.66 -22.25 -18.13
N ILE A 713 -0.07 -23.00 -17.30
CA ILE A 713 0.41 -23.59 -16.05
C ILE A 713 0.32 -25.12 -16.15
N ILE A 714 1.38 -25.82 -15.76
CA ILE A 714 1.41 -27.28 -15.70
C ILE A 714 1.78 -27.72 -14.29
N TRP A 715 0.95 -28.59 -13.71
CA TRP A 715 1.17 -29.20 -12.40
C TRP A 715 1.83 -30.58 -12.51
N TYR A 716 2.75 -30.85 -11.60
CA TYR A 716 3.50 -32.09 -11.48
C TYR A 716 3.50 -32.59 -10.03
N GLU A 717 3.69 -33.90 -9.86
CA GLU A 717 3.96 -34.54 -8.57
C GLU A 717 5.49 -34.67 -8.36
N ILE A 718 5.93 -34.61 -7.10
CA ILE A 718 7.35 -34.65 -6.68
C ILE A 718 7.84 -36.09 -6.50
#